data_AF-A0A0F9FU87-F1
#
_entry.id   AF-A0A0F9FU87-F1
#
_cell.length_a   1.000
_cell.length_b   1.000
_cell.length_c   1.000
_cell.angle_alpha   90.00
_cell.angle_beta   90.00
_cell.angle_gamma   90.00
#
_symmetry.space_group_name_H-M   'P 1'
#
loop_
_entity.id
_entity.type
_entity.pdbx_description
1 polymer ?
#
loop_
_entity_poly.entity_id
_entity_poly.type
_entity_poly.pdbx_seq_one_letter_code
_entity_poly.pdbx_strand_id
1 'polypeptide(L)'
;DEVAGDTQYLYTKMNSMSISQSSGGRVISVLTTWMANWMELMTKWVSRRPSQVYLQYEKATGRKIPAKNWSQTYKAIVTYMIIIALAYIIKEKTRLRAFEYTGITSLRYLGSIASGEFPGLQIPGSVVKMVTSFLTDDERGFKTAWSEFRRSAIPGVVNQLEDVASAEKDWMTLLFYLEGVDWKIKKLQEKWEPDVREYNELKTAKERDEYRENNPKVEAKMFIYGRLTTLSSDEARTEVLRLIEEHNLDTELIKGYEKVFGVDTDIELSKNRKQLGQVELTETGEQKLKENGELDYYTTSNFATDVNSMVKVMGREKVVRDGNPLAIEYINASDLFVQYENLTTSEARTLHRQQFPDVEASLYLWGKIASFKNPKSAEILLGLMEKYNIPPEAVPAFLDNPERYDELLTQKFELQKKTFDLDTQYENYGNPESDIYIDDEDLRKEARARLKEDNSDWVANNRRIEAIDAGASDLVIEKWAEWGKEKDKFGASSAEAKVWLIDNGGIWDAFVRLELYDNDGTGWNFEVLRFEKKLRKQDEIYGDFATDEERAEYLFNHLEYHQDRRRRDAHGIENFPKEQIETYVKWYTEADLTKPENWDEKLGWYQDDWFLMDNPDFHQTLVDTGQWTELRDFAKVPTKEVFELYLVYNGLPLGQTRIDYRTQNRNLNDGLVNVKGLKPLEGRGDKEADLSALEEIGRKARDIERRLAGLGR
;
A
#
# COMPACT_ATOMS: atom_id res chain seq x y z
N ASP A 1 -18.78 -21.77 -25.54
CA ASP A 1 -20.13 -21.54 -24.97
C ASP A 1 -20.61 -22.69 -24.12
N GLU A 2 -20.87 -23.90 -24.63
CA GLU A 2 -21.33 -24.99 -23.74
C GLU A 2 -20.27 -25.44 -22.73
N VAL A 3 -19.00 -25.60 -23.14
CA VAL A 3 -17.90 -25.85 -22.18
C VAL A 3 -17.80 -24.71 -21.18
N ALA A 4 -17.94 -23.46 -21.62
CA ALA A 4 -17.90 -22.30 -20.73
C ALA A 4 -19.10 -22.24 -19.78
N GLY A 5 -20.30 -22.59 -20.24
CA GLY A 5 -21.54 -22.63 -19.48
C GLY A 5 -21.61 -23.82 -18.52
N ASP A 6 -21.11 -24.99 -18.92
CA ASP A 6 -20.94 -26.15 -18.05
C ASP A 6 -19.86 -25.84 -16.99
N THR A 7 -18.76 -25.19 -17.38
CA THR A 7 -17.71 -24.72 -16.46
C THR A 7 -18.22 -23.65 -15.51
N GLN A 8 -19.08 -22.72 -15.97
CA GLN A 8 -19.70 -21.70 -15.14
C GLN A 8 -20.78 -22.29 -14.22
N TYR A 9 -21.53 -23.29 -14.68
CA TYR A 9 -22.45 -24.08 -13.85
C TYR A 9 -21.69 -24.87 -12.77
N LEU A 10 -20.54 -25.44 -13.12
CA LEU A 10 -19.57 -26.06 -12.21
C LEU A 10 -19.15 -25.08 -11.11
N TYR A 11 -18.66 -23.88 -11.47
CA TYR A 11 -18.28 -22.85 -10.51
C TYR A 11 -19.47 -22.33 -9.66
N THR A 12 -20.66 -22.27 -10.25
CA THR A 12 -21.89 -21.84 -9.54
C THR A 12 -22.36 -22.90 -8.54
N LYS A 13 -22.24 -24.19 -8.87
CA LYS A 13 -22.49 -25.30 -7.93
C LYS A 13 -21.46 -25.34 -6.81
N MET A 14 -20.19 -25.07 -7.12
CA MET A 14 -19.11 -24.97 -6.12
C MET A 14 -19.36 -23.84 -5.12
N ASN A 15 -19.86 -22.69 -5.58
CA ASN A 15 -20.17 -21.54 -4.72
C ASN A 15 -21.48 -21.67 -3.92
N SER A 16 -22.37 -22.63 -4.24
CA SER A 16 -23.68 -22.78 -3.60
C SER A 16 -23.77 -23.89 -2.54
N MET A 17 -22.71 -24.67 -2.33
CA MET A 17 -22.66 -25.63 -1.22
C MET A 17 -22.30 -24.93 0.10
N SER A 18 -23.09 -25.15 1.16
CA SER A 18 -22.90 -24.51 2.47
C SER A 18 -21.51 -24.73 3.08
N ILE A 19 -20.84 -25.84 2.73
CA ILE A 19 -19.48 -26.16 3.17
C ILE A 19 -18.44 -25.19 2.55
N SER A 20 -18.63 -24.72 1.32
CA SER A 20 -17.65 -23.85 0.63
C SER A 20 -17.59 -22.41 1.14
N GLN A 21 -18.44 -22.04 2.10
CA GLN A 21 -18.36 -20.72 2.74
C GLN A 21 -17.26 -20.62 3.80
N SER A 22 -16.80 -21.75 4.36
CA SER A 22 -15.65 -21.81 5.27
C SER A 22 -14.33 -21.95 4.51
N SER A 23 -13.23 -21.42 5.04
CA SER A 23 -11.88 -21.49 4.44
C SER A 23 -11.42 -22.92 4.15
N GLY A 24 -11.61 -23.85 5.10
CA GLY A 24 -11.32 -25.28 4.88
C GLY A 24 -12.25 -25.94 3.86
N GLY A 25 -13.52 -25.56 3.84
CA GLY A 25 -14.48 -26.08 2.86
C GLY A 25 -14.27 -25.56 1.44
N ARG A 26 -13.64 -24.40 1.23
CA ARG A 26 -13.20 -23.96 -0.11
C ARG A 26 -12.15 -24.91 -0.71
N VAL A 27 -11.19 -25.35 0.10
CA VAL A 27 -10.13 -26.28 -0.35
C VAL A 27 -10.67 -27.69 -0.59
N ILE A 28 -11.50 -28.21 0.33
CA ILE A 28 -12.08 -29.55 0.23
C ILE A 28 -13.14 -29.63 -0.88
N SER A 29 -13.94 -28.56 -1.07
CA SER A 29 -14.93 -28.52 -2.15
C SER A 29 -14.26 -28.56 -3.51
N VAL A 30 -13.15 -27.84 -3.72
CA VAL A 30 -12.35 -27.92 -4.95
C VAL A 30 -11.87 -29.35 -5.23
N LEU A 31 -11.45 -30.13 -4.23
CA LEU A 31 -10.94 -31.48 -4.45
C LEU A 31 -12.04 -32.55 -4.70
N THR A 32 -13.16 -32.42 -4.01
CA THR A 32 -14.26 -33.43 -4.06
C THR A 32 -15.30 -33.14 -5.13
N THR A 33 -15.64 -31.87 -5.35
CA THR A 33 -16.63 -31.49 -6.37
C THR A 33 -16.03 -31.40 -7.76
N TRP A 34 -14.72 -31.11 -7.90
CA TRP A 34 -14.08 -31.07 -9.22
C TRP A 34 -14.06 -32.45 -9.86
N MET A 35 -13.75 -33.52 -9.12
CA MET A 35 -13.83 -34.89 -9.65
C MET A 35 -15.26 -35.31 -10.01
N ALA A 36 -16.24 -35.06 -9.13
CA ALA A 36 -17.64 -35.42 -9.41
C ALA A 36 -18.20 -34.68 -10.62
N ASN A 37 -17.91 -33.38 -10.72
CA ASN A 37 -18.38 -32.55 -11.81
C ASN A 37 -17.57 -32.77 -13.11
N TRP A 38 -16.27 -33.11 -13.01
CA TRP A 38 -15.46 -33.59 -14.15
C TRP A 38 -16.03 -34.92 -14.65
N MET A 39 -16.39 -35.85 -13.77
CA MET A 39 -17.05 -37.10 -14.14
C MET A 39 -18.44 -36.85 -14.77
N GLU A 40 -19.21 -35.88 -14.29
CA GLU A 40 -20.48 -35.47 -14.89
C GLU A 40 -20.27 -34.89 -16.30
N LEU A 41 -19.25 -34.05 -16.49
CA LEU A 41 -18.84 -33.50 -17.78
C LEU A 41 -18.38 -34.61 -18.74
N MET A 42 -17.53 -35.52 -18.27
CA MET A 42 -17.06 -36.68 -19.02
C MET A 42 -18.21 -37.63 -19.37
N THR A 43 -19.18 -37.82 -18.49
CA THR A 43 -20.39 -38.62 -18.75
C THR A 43 -21.31 -37.93 -19.76
N LYS A 44 -21.46 -36.60 -19.67
CA LYS A 44 -22.20 -35.79 -20.65
C LYS A 44 -21.57 -35.90 -22.04
N TRP A 45 -20.24 -35.87 -22.11
CA TRP A 45 -19.50 -36.09 -23.35
C TRP A 45 -19.64 -37.54 -23.84
N VAL A 46 -19.39 -38.56 -23.02
CA VAL A 46 -19.50 -39.98 -23.44
C VAL A 46 -20.92 -40.37 -23.86
N SER A 47 -21.96 -39.84 -23.19
CA SER A 47 -23.37 -40.16 -23.47
C SER A 47 -23.93 -39.55 -24.75
N ARG A 48 -23.13 -38.78 -25.50
CA ARG A 48 -23.49 -38.18 -26.81
C ARG A 48 -24.75 -37.31 -26.77
N ARG A 49 -25.09 -36.72 -25.62
CA ARG A 49 -26.26 -35.85 -25.52
C ARG A 49 -26.02 -34.60 -26.37
N PRO A 50 -26.94 -34.22 -27.28
CA PRO A 50 -26.78 -33.03 -28.09
C PRO A 50 -26.69 -31.79 -27.20
N SER A 51 -25.82 -30.85 -27.59
CA SER A 51 -25.54 -29.62 -26.85
C SER A 51 -26.82 -28.89 -26.45
N GLN A 52 -26.97 -28.52 -25.18
CA GLN A 52 -28.16 -27.78 -24.75
C GLN A 52 -28.28 -26.41 -25.42
N VAL A 53 -27.16 -25.77 -25.74
CA VAL A 53 -27.12 -24.48 -26.45
C VAL A 53 -27.64 -24.65 -27.88
N TYR A 54 -27.25 -25.73 -28.57
CA TYR A 54 -27.79 -26.02 -29.89
C TYR A 54 -29.25 -26.43 -29.85
N LEU A 55 -29.68 -27.23 -28.87
CA LEU A 55 -31.09 -27.57 -28.69
C LEU A 55 -31.95 -26.32 -28.42
N GLN A 56 -31.45 -25.38 -27.60
CA GLN A 56 -32.13 -24.11 -27.33
C GLN A 56 -32.14 -23.20 -28.55
N TYR A 57 -31.04 -23.13 -29.31
CA TYR A 57 -30.97 -22.37 -30.57
C TYR A 57 -31.93 -22.95 -31.63
N GLU A 58 -31.98 -24.27 -31.81
CA GLU A 58 -32.92 -24.93 -32.73
C GLU A 58 -34.37 -24.66 -32.31
N LYS A 59 -34.65 -24.67 -31.00
CA LYS A 59 -35.97 -24.36 -30.45
C LYS A 59 -36.36 -22.89 -30.62
N ALA A 60 -35.42 -21.96 -30.45
CA ALA A 60 -35.66 -20.53 -30.55
C ALA A 60 -35.77 -20.04 -31.99
N THR A 61 -35.02 -20.64 -32.91
CA THR A 61 -34.93 -20.17 -34.32
C THR A 61 -35.70 -21.05 -35.30
N GLY A 62 -36.15 -22.24 -34.88
CA GLY A 62 -36.79 -23.24 -35.74
C GLY A 62 -35.87 -23.88 -36.78
N ARG A 63 -34.59 -23.48 -36.84
CA ARG A 63 -33.60 -24.02 -37.79
C ARG A 63 -32.85 -25.18 -37.14
N LYS A 64 -32.97 -26.38 -37.72
CA LYS A 64 -32.15 -27.54 -37.31
C LYS A 64 -30.69 -27.31 -37.68
N ILE A 65 -29.80 -27.45 -36.70
CA ILE A 65 -28.36 -27.40 -36.90
C ILE A 65 -27.93 -28.77 -37.43
N PRO A 66 -27.10 -28.83 -38.49
CA PRO A 66 -26.59 -30.11 -38.98
C PRO A 66 -25.83 -30.82 -37.86
N ALA A 67 -26.22 -32.06 -37.58
CA ALA A 67 -25.54 -32.90 -36.60
C ALA A 67 -24.11 -33.14 -37.06
N LYS A 68 -23.19 -32.28 -36.61
CA LYS A 68 -21.76 -32.45 -36.89
C LYS A 68 -21.37 -33.80 -36.30
N ASN A 69 -20.65 -34.62 -37.05
CA ASN A 69 -20.27 -35.95 -36.60
C ASN A 69 -19.16 -35.81 -35.55
N TRP A 70 -19.55 -35.55 -34.30
CA TRP A 70 -18.65 -35.29 -33.17
C TRP A 70 -17.69 -36.46 -32.92
N SER A 71 -17.90 -37.63 -33.55
CA SER A 71 -16.96 -38.77 -33.57
C SER A 71 -15.52 -38.39 -33.91
N GLN A 72 -15.30 -37.37 -34.74
CA GLN A 72 -13.95 -36.85 -35.02
C GLN A 72 -13.38 -35.99 -33.88
N THR A 73 -14.23 -35.29 -33.12
CA THR A 73 -13.86 -34.54 -31.91
C THR A 73 -13.62 -35.47 -30.71
N TYR A 74 -14.29 -36.63 -30.66
CA TYR A 74 -14.03 -37.67 -29.67
C TYR A 74 -12.64 -38.31 -29.81
N LYS A 75 -12.00 -38.28 -30.99
CA LYS A 75 -10.61 -38.75 -31.12
C LYS A 75 -9.71 -37.98 -30.14
N ALA A 76 -9.81 -36.64 -30.10
CA ALA A 76 -9.02 -35.82 -29.18
C ALA A 76 -9.36 -36.07 -27.70
N ILE A 77 -10.65 -36.27 -27.37
CA ILE A 77 -11.11 -36.54 -26.00
C ILE A 77 -10.64 -37.93 -25.54
N VAL A 78 -10.74 -38.94 -26.38
CA VAL A 78 -10.25 -40.30 -26.10
C VAL A 78 -8.73 -40.30 -25.98
N THR A 79 -8.01 -39.57 -26.84
CA THR A 79 -6.57 -39.37 -26.70
C THR A 79 -6.21 -38.70 -25.37
N TYR A 80 -6.95 -37.67 -24.95
CA TYR A 80 -6.74 -37.01 -23.65
C TYR A 80 -7.00 -37.96 -22.47
N MET A 81 -8.08 -38.75 -22.51
CA MET A 81 -8.37 -39.77 -21.49
C MET A 81 -7.27 -40.83 -21.42
N ILE A 82 -6.76 -41.28 -22.58
CA ILE A 82 -5.65 -42.22 -22.66
C ILE A 82 -4.38 -41.58 -22.07
N ILE A 83 -4.07 -40.32 -22.40
CA ILE A 83 -2.92 -39.59 -21.83
C ILE A 83 -3.02 -39.46 -20.31
N ILE A 84 -4.19 -39.14 -19.76
CA ILE A 84 -4.39 -39.09 -18.29
C ILE A 84 -4.21 -40.48 -17.68
N ALA A 85 -4.84 -41.51 -18.26
CA ALA A 85 -4.72 -42.88 -17.75
C ALA A 85 -3.26 -43.36 -17.77
N LEU A 86 -2.49 -42.96 -18.79
CA LEU A 86 -1.07 -43.27 -18.90
C LEU A 86 -0.20 -42.46 -17.95
N ALA A 87 -0.47 -41.16 -17.77
CA ALA A 87 0.19 -40.33 -16.77
C ALA A 87 -0.01 -40.91 -15.37
N TYR A 88 -1.20 -41.45 -15.10
CA TYR A 88 -1.50 -42.17 -13.86
C TYR A 88 -0.66 -43.44 -13.71
N ILE A 89 -0.65 -44.31 -14.73
CA ILE A 89 0.17 -45.54 -14.71
C ILE A 89 1.67 -45.24 -14.55
N ILE A 90 2.17 -44.16 -15.17
CA ILE A 90 3.56 -43.74 -15.06
C ILE A 90 3.87 -43.20 -13.65
N LYS A 91 3.00 -42.37 -13.06
CA LYS A 91 3.16 -41.89 -11.67
C LYS A 91 3.15 -43.03 -10.65
N GLU A 92 2.33 -44.06 -10.87
CA GLU A 92 2.26 -45.22 -9.99
C GLU A 92 3.52 -46.09 -10.06
N LYS A 93 4.05 -46.31 -11.28
CA LYS A 93 5.20 -47.22 -11.48
C LYS A 93 6.55 -46.54 -11.42
N THR A 94 6.60 -45.21 -11.37
CA THR A 94 7.84 -44.43 -11.36
C THR A 94 7.70 -43.24 -10.41
N ARG A 95 8.82 -42.72 -9.88
CA ARG A 95 8.80 -41.52 -9.01
C ARG A 95 8.47 -40.20 -9.75
N LEU A 96 8.07 -40.26 -11.02
CA LEU A 96 7.77 -39.07 -11.82
C LEU A 96 6.38 -38.52 -11.48
N ARG A 97 6.31 -37.22 -11.21
CA ARG A 97 5.04 -36.49 -10.96
C ARG A 97 4.29 -36.21 -12.26
N ALA A 98 3.95 -37.25 -13.02
CA ALA A 98 3.42 -37.15 -14.37
C ALA A 98 2.12 -36.32 -14.50
N PHE A 99 1.35 -36.17 -13.41
CA PHE A 99 0.15 -35.31 -13.38
C PHE A 99 0.44 -33.81 -13.41
N GLU A 100 1.61 -33.36 -12.93
CA GLU A 100 2.01 -31.95 -13.02
C GLU A 100 2.30 -31.54 -14.47
N TYR A 101 2.47 -32.52 -15.37
CA TYR A 101 2.80 -32.33 -16.78
C TYR A 101 1.61 -32.53 -17.74
N THR A 102 0.38 -32.77 -17.27
CA THR A 102 -0.79 -32.93 -18.14
C THR A 102 -1.52 -31.60 -18.45
N GLY A 103 -1.00 -30.45 -17.96
CA GLY A 103 -1.57 -29.11 -18.15
C GLY A 103 -0.74 -28.16 -19.04
N ILE A 104 -1.17 -28.02 -20.30
CA ILE A 104 -1.03 -26.89 -21.26
C ILE A 104 0.36 -26.32 -21.65
N THR A 105 1.48 -26.61 -20.98
CA THR A 105 2.84 -26.22 -21.46
C THR A 105 3.78 -27.38 -21.84
N SER A 106 3.33 -28.63 -21.73
CA SER A 106 4.19 -29.82 -21.81
C SER A 106 4.30 -30.52 -23.17
N LEU A 107 3.53 -30.11 -24.19
CA LEU A 107 3.54 -30.77 -25.50
C LEU A 107 4.88 -30.65 -26.27
N ARG A 108 5.78 -29.75 -25.85
CA ARG A 108 7.15 -29.65 -26.41
C ARG A 108 8.17 -30.58 -25.75
N TYR A 109 7.92 -31.07 -24.54
CA TYR A 109 8.89 -31.86 -23.75
C TYR A 109 8.78 -33.38 -23.99
N LEU A 110 7.64 -33.87 -24.49
CA LEU A 110 7.50 -35.30 -24.85
C LEU A 110 8.28 -35.68 -26.12
N GLY A 111 8.64 -34.71 -26.96
CA GLY A 111 9.44 -34.93 -28.17
C GLY A 111 10.93 -35.21 -27.91
N SER A 112 11.48 -34.81 -26.76
CA SER A 112 12.91 -34.94 -26.43
C SER A 112 13.27 -36.21 -25.66
N ILE A 113 12.28 -37.00 -25.20
CA ILE A 113 12.49 -38.30 -24.53
C ILE A 113 12.66 -39.44 -25.56
N ALA A 114 12.45 -39.17 -26.85
CA ALA A 114 12.47 -40.16 -27.92
C ALA A 114 13.87 -40.55 -28.45
N SER A 115 14.99 -40.16 -27.81
CA SER A 115 16.36 -40.43 -28.32
C SER A 115 17.15 -41.56 -27.63
N GLY A 116 16.49 -42.53 -26.96
CA GLY A 116 17.09 -43.82 -26.54
C GLY A 116 17.78 -43.82 -25.16
N GLU A 117 18.02 -44.93 -24.44
CA GLU A 117 17.70 -46.37 -24.53
C GLU A 117 17.57 -46.88 -23.07
N PHE A 118 16.51 -47.65 -22.73
CA PHE A 118 16.46 -48.42 -21.46
C PHE A 118 15.63 -49.71 -21.62
N PRO A 119 16.03 -50.86 -21.02
CA PRO A 119 15.45 -52.18 -21.35
C PRO A 119 14.08 -52.51 -20.71
N GLY A 120 13.32 -51.52 -20.22
CA GLY A 120 12.05 -51.73 -19.49
C GLY A 120 10.77 -51.22 -20.17
N LEU A 121 10.84 -50.74 -21.42
CA LEU A 121 9.80 -49.88 -22.02
C LEU A 121 8.81 -50.58 -22.98
N GLN A 122 8.44 -51.84 -22.74
CA GLN A 122 7.45 -52.50 -23.62
C GLN A 122 6.06 -51.82 -23.58
N ILE A 123 5.63 -51.37 -22.39
CA ILE A 123 4.33 -50.69 -22.22
C ILE A 123 4.38 -49.27 -22.83
N PRO A 124 5.34 -48.39 -22.50
CA PRO A 124 5.43 -47.07 -23.13
C PRO A 124 5.69 -47.12 -24.64
N GLY A 125 6.43 -48.12 -25.14
CA GLY A 125 6.64 -48.30 -26.58
C GLY A 125 5.37 -48.67 -27.34
N SER A 126 4.55 -49.59 -26.80
CA SER A 126 3.23 -49.93 -27.38
C SER A 126 2.26 -48.74 -27.34
N VAL A 127 2.35 -47.92 -26.30
CA VAL A 127 1.55 -46.70 -26.12
C VAL A 127 1.92 -45.59 -27.09
N VAL A 128 3.23 -45.32 -27.27
CA VAL A 128 3.70 -44.34 -28.25
C VAL A 128 3.35 -44.79 -29.66
N LYS A 129 3.45 -46.09 -29.96
CA LYS A 129 2.95 -46.66 -31.24
C LYS A 129 1.44 -46.53 -31.40
N MET A 130 0.65 -46.76 -30.35
CA MET A 130 -0.80 -46.53 -30.42
C MET A 130 -1.11 -45.06 -30.71
N VAL A 131 -0.46 -44.12 -30.03
CA VAL A 131 -0.68 -42.69 -30.22
C VAL A 131 -0.21 -42.24 -31.61
N THR A 132 0.98 -42.65 -32.05
CA THR A 132 1.49 -42.28 -33.38
C THR A 132 0.68 -42.92 -34.51
N SER A 133 0.38 -44.21 -34.47
CA SER A 133 -0.48 -44.87 -35.46
C SER A 133 -1.91 -44.32 -35.47
N PHE A 134 -2.43 -43.86 -34.32
CA PHE A 134 -3.72 -43.19 -34.25
C PHE A 134 -3.69 -41.77 -34.84
N LEU A 135 -2.60 -41.01 -34.63
CA LEU A 135 -2.41 -39.68 -35.21
C LEU A 135 -2.17 -39.73 -36.72
N THR A 136 -1.56 -40.80 -37.24
CA THR A 136 -1.34 -41.01 -38.68
C THR A 136 -2.46 -41.79 -39.36
N ASP A 137 -3.58 -42.07 -38.67
CA ASP A 137 -4.71 -42.88 -39.15
C ASP A 137 -4.32 -44.29 -39.68
N ASP A 138 -3.21 -44.84 -39.17
CA ASP A 138 -2.74 -46.20 -39.46
C ASP A 138 -3.46 -47.21 -38.54
N GLU A 139 -4.65 -47.63 -38.97
CA GLU A 139 -5.51 -48.55 -38.23
C GLU A 139 -4.81 -49.91 -37.94
N ARG A 140 -3.89 -50.33 -38.81
CA ARG A 140 -3.18 -51.61 -38.67
C ARG A 140 -2.06 -51.50 -37.64
N GLY A 141 -1.32 -50.40 -37.65
CA GLY A 141 -0.36 -50.04 -36.60
C GLY A 141 -1.03 -49.94 -35.23
N PHE A 142 -2.20 -49.29 -35.16
CA PHE A 142 -2.97 -49.18 -33.92
C PHE A 142 -3.42 -50.54 -33.38
N LYS A 143 -3.99 -51.41 -34.23
CA LYS A 143 -4.43 -52.76 -33.81
C LYS A 143 -3.27 -53.63 -33.33
N THR A 144 -2.11 -53.51 -33.96
CA THR A 144 -0.90 -54.25 -33.55
C THR A 144 -0.38 -53.76 -32.21
N ALA A 145 -0.28 -52.44 -32.04
CA ALA A 145 0.15 -51.81 -30.80
C ALA A 145 -0.84 -52.07 -29.64
N TRP A 146 -2.15 -52.08 -29.93
CA TRP A 146 -3.20 -52.46 -28.98
C TRP A 146 -3.11 -53.93 -28.57
N SER A 147 -2.76 -54.84 -29.49
CA SER A 147 -2.55 -56.26 -29.16
C SER A 147 -1.30 -56.46 -28.29
N GLU A 148 -0.23 -55.72 -28.56
CA GLU A 148 1.00 -55.72 -27.74
C GLU A 148 0.72 -55.17 -26.33
N PHE A 149 0.01 -54.05 -26.23
CA PHE A 149 -0.46 -53.48 -24.97
C PHE A 149 -1.38 -54.45 -24.22
N ARG A 150 -2.35 -55.07 -24.91
CA ARG A 150 -3.27 -56.06 -24.32
C ARG A 150 -2.53 -57.27 -23.74
N ARG A 151 -1.52 -57.81 -24.42
CA ARG A 151 -0.74 -58.94 -23.89
C ARG A 151 0.11 -58.58 -22.67
N SER A 152 0.53 -57.32 -22.54
CA SER A 152 1.45 -56.88 -21.49
C SER A 152 0.77 -56.18 -20.31
N ALA A 153 -0.44 -55.63 -20.47
CA ALA A 153 -1.15 -54.87 -19.43
C ALA A 153 -2.45 -55.52 -18.92
N ILE A 154 -3.15 -56.34 -19.72
CA ILE A 154 -4.53 -56.77 -19.40
C ILE A 154 -4.66 -57.95 -18.41
N PRO A 155 -3.71 -58.90 -18.27
CA PRO A 155 -3.87 -59.98 -17.28
C PRO A 155 -3.99 -59.48 -15.82
N GLY A 156 -3.35 -58.36 -15.48
CA GLY A 156 -3.46 -57.76 -14.14
C GLY A 156 -4.76 -56.98 -13.92
N VAL A 157 -5.29 -56.32 -14.96
CA VAL A 157 -6.48 -55.47 -14.86
C VAL A 157 -7.78 -56.28 -14.91
N VAL A 158 -7.80 -57.40 -15.63
CA VAL A 158 -8.99 -58.28 -15.70
C VAL A 158 -9.24 -58.99 -14.38
N ASN A 159 -8.20 -59.55 -13.75
CA ASN A 159 -8.33 -60.16 -12.42
C ASN A 159 -8.80 -59.13 -11.37
N GLN A 160 -8.34 -57.88 -11.46
CA GLN A 160 -8.76 -56.81 -10.55
C GLN A 160 -10.22 -56.35 -10.78
N LEU A 161 -10.71 -56.39 -12.02
CA LEU A 161 -12.12 -56.14 -12.33
C LEU A 161 -13.02 -57.31 -11.92
N GLU A 162 -12.52 -58.55 -11.97
CA GLU A 162 -13.21 -59.74 -11.48
C GLU A 162 -13.34 -59.72 -9.95
N ASP A 163 -12.31 -59.27 -9.21
CA ASP A 163 -12.34 -59.07 -7.76
C ASP A 163 -13.36 -57.99 -7.31
N VAL A 164 -13.58 -56.96 -8.13
CA VAL A 164 -14.61 -55.92 -7.87
C VAL A 164 -16.01 -56.43 -8.25
N ALA A 165 -16.11 -57.21 -9.33
CA ALA A 165 -17.37 -57.84 -9.73
C ALA A 165 -17.81 -58.98 -8.80
N SER A 166 -16.87 -59.63 -8.11
CA SER A 166 -17.12 -60.65 -7.08
C SER A 166 -17.40 -60.05 -5.69
N ALA A 167 -17.32 -58.72 -5.55
CA ALA A 167 -17.42 -57.97 -4.30
C ALA A 167 -16.31 -58.26 -3.27
N GLU A 168 -15.18 -58.84 -3.68
CA GLU A 168 -13.98 -58.91 -2.85
C GLU A 168 -13.29 -57.55 -2.69
N LYS A 169 -13.51 -56.59 -3.61
CA LYS A 169 -12.97 -55.21 -3.55
C LYS A 169 -14.02 -54.16 -3.97
N ASP A 170 -13.95 -52.98 -3.37
CA ASP A 170 -14.75 -51.80 -3.73
C ASP A 170 -14.11 -51.04 -4.91
N TRP A 171 -14.94 -50.43 -5.76
CA TRP A 171 -14.56 -49.50 -6.82
C TRP A 171 -13.63 -48.37 -6.35
N MET A 172 -13.75 -47.91 -5.09
CA MET A 172 -12.84 -46.93 -4.49
C MET A 172 -11.41 -47.48 -4.31
N THR A 173 -11.27 -48.76 -3.96
CA THR A 173 -9.97 -49.45 -3.84
C THR A 173 -9.29 -49.61 -5.20
N LEU A 174 -10.07 -49.79 -6.26
CA LEU A 174 -9.59 -49.92 -7.64
C LEU A 174 -9.15 -48.58 -8.25
N LEU A 175 -9.82 -47.47 -7.90
CA LEU A 175 -9.59 -46.14 -8.49
C LEU A 175 -8.52 -45.31 -7.78
N PHE A 176 -8.30 -45.53 -6.48
CA PHE A 176 -7.35 -44.73 -5.71
C PHE A 176 -6.02 -45.40 -5.42
N TYR A 177 -5.88 -46.71 -5.71
CA TYR A 177 -4.71 -47.51 -5.35
C TYR A 177 -4.04 -46.97 -4.08
N LEU A 178 -4.82 -46.85 -3.00
CA LEU A 178 -4.21 -46.84 -1.69
C LEU A 178 -3.56 -48.23 -1.62
N GLU A 179 -2.27 -48.33 -2.00
CA GLU A 179 -1.38 -49.19 -1.23
C GLU A 179 -1.75 -48.84 0.20
N GLY A 180 -2.50 -49.74 0.85
CA GLY A 180 -3.24 -49.41 2.06
C GLY A 180 -2.27 -48.71 3.00
N VAL A 181 -2.76 -47.73 3.75
CA VAL A 181 -1.90 -46.95 4.65
C VAL A 181 -1.05 -47.90 5.54
N ASP A 182 -1.54 -49.14 5.73
CA ASP A 182 -0.89 -50.33 6.30
C ASP A 182 0.22 -51.03 5.50
N TRP A 183 0.66 -50.61 4.31
CA TRP A 183 1.60 -51.39 3.48
C TRP A 183 2.94 -51.65 4.18
N LYS A 184 3.44 -50.66 4.95
CA LYS A 184 4.64 -50.82 5.78
C LYS A 184 4.41 -51.92 6.82
N ILE A 185 3.27 -51.91 7.47
CA ILE A 185 2.86 -52.88 8.48
C ILE A 185 2.71 -54.27 7.85
N LYS A 186 2.11 -54.37 6.66
CA LYS A 186 1.97 -55.63 5.92
C LYS A 186 3.32 -56.22 5.49
N LYS A 187 4.25 -55.37 5.02
CA LYS A 187 5.62 -55.80 4.71
C LYS A 187 6.37 -56.29 5.95
N LEU A 188 6.15 -55.64 7.10
CA LEU A 188 6.69 -56.09 8.38
C LEU A 188 6.03 -57.40 8.83
N GLN A 189 4.72 -57.57 8.63
CA GLN A 189 4.01 -58.81 8.89
C GLN A 189 4.63 -59.97 8.11
N GLU A 190 4.81 -59.83 6.78
CA GLU A 190 5.45 -60.86 5.96
C GLU A 190 6.88 -61.17 6.41
N LYS A 191 7.64 -60.15 6.81
CA LYS A 191 9.00 -60.29 7.33
C LYS A 191 9.04 -61.00 8.70
N TRP A 192 8.05 -60.75 9.55
CA TRP A 192 8.02 -61.24 10.94
C TRP A 192 7.18 -62.51 11.12
N GLU A 193 6.43 -62.96 10.12
CA GLU A 193 5.61 -64.18 10.17
C GLU A 193 6.40 -65.42 10.65
N PRO A 194 7.66 -65.65 10.26
CA PRO A 194 8.45 -66.76 10.77
C PRO A 194 8.64 -66.73 12.29
N ASP A 195 8.79 -65.53 12.87
CA ASP A 195 9.03 -65.33 14.30
C ASP A 195 7.79 -65.65 15.16
N VAL A 196 6.61 -65.72 14.52
CA VAL A 196 5.32 -65.93 15.18
C VAL A 196 4.84 -67.39 15.05
N ARG A 197 5.59 -68.25 14.34
CA ARG A 197 5.20 -69.65 14.09
C ARG A 197 4.98 -70.43 15.39
N GLU A 198 5.89 -70.29 16.37
CA GLU A 198 5.78 -70.98 17.66
C GLU A 198 4.51 -70.59 18.42
N TYR A 199 4.15 -69.30 18.41
CA TYR A 199 2.91 -68.81 19.01
C TYR A 199 1.66 -69.40 18.33
N ASN A 200 1.70 -69.61 17.01
CA ASN A 200 0.59 -70.16 16.23
C ASN A 200 0.31 -71.63 16.53
N GLU A 201 1.33 -72.37 16.97
CA GLU A 201 1.25 -73.81 17.27
C GLU A 201 0.63 -74.09 18.66
N LEU A 202 0.56 -73.07 19.52
CA LEU A 202 -0.05 -73.15 20.85
C LEU A 202 -1.57 -73.34 20.77
N LYS A 203 -2.09 -74.33 21.50
CA LYS A 203 -3.48 -74.78 21.38
C LYS A 203 -4.41 -74.14 22.41
N THR A 204 -3.91 -73.79 23.58
CA THR A 204 -4.71 -73.23 24.66
C THR A 204 -4.48 -71.73 24.84
N ALA A 205 -5.48 -71.01 25.36
CA ALA A 205 -5.34 -69.57 25.67
C ALA A 205 -4.26 -69.32 26.73
N LYS A 206 -4.17 -70.19 27.75
CA LYS A 206 -3.19 -70.08 28.83
C LYS A 206 -1.76 -70.19 28.32
N GLU A 207 -1.47 -71.16 27.44
CA GLU A 207 -0.15 -71.29 26.81
C GLU A 207 0.21 -70.04 25.99
N ARG A 208 -0.77 -69.43 25.31
CA ARG A 208 -0.56 -68.20 24.53
C ARG A 208 -0.26 -67.00 25.42
N ASP A 209 -0.95 -66.85 26.55
CA ASP A 209 -0.70 -65.76 27.49
C ASP A 209 0.67 -65.93 28.19
N GLU A 210 0.99 -67.15 28.67
CA GLU A 210 2.32 -67.46 29.22
C GLU A 210 3.43 -67.24 28.17
N TYR A 211 3.18 -67.57 26.90
CA TYR A 211 4.15 -67.32 25.82
C TYR A 211 4.35 -65.82 25.57
N ARG A 212 3.28 -65.03 25.59
CA ARG A 212 3.35 -63.56 25.42
C ARG A 212 4.20 -62.91 26.50
N GLU A 213 3.96 -63.28 27.77
CA GLU A 213 4.72 -62.77 28.92
C GLU A 213 6.22 -63.10 28.81
N ASN A 214 6.56 -64.31 28.37
CA ASN A 214 7.96 -64.75 28.23
C ASN A 214 8.65 -64.29 26.94
N ASN A 215 7.91 -63.81 25.93
CA ASN A 215 8.45 -63.42 24.62
C ASN A 215 8.00 -62.00 24.20
N PRO A 216 8.39 -60.94 24.94
CA PRO A 216 7.93 -59.57 24.72
C PRO A 216 8.24 -59.05 23.31
N LYS A 217 9.34 -59.49 22.69
CA LYS A 217 9.71 -59.11 21.31
C LYS A 217 8.76 -59.68 20.26
N VAL A 218 8.30 -60.91 20.45
CA VAL A 218 7.35 -61.55 19.53
C VAL A 218 5.96 -60.94 19.76
N GLU A 219 5.59 -60.69 21.02
CA GLU A 219 4.34 -60.00 21.35
C GLU A 219 4.28 -58.60 20.71
N ALA A 220 5.34 -57.80 20.83
CA ALA A 220 5.42 -56.46 20.23
C ALA A 220 5.21 -56.48 18.72
N LYS A 221 5.85 -57.42 18.00
CA LYS A 221 5.65 -57.61 16.56
C LYS A 221 4.20 -57.96 16.23
N MET A 222 3.61 -58.93 16.96
CA MET A 222 2.21 -59.33 16.80
C MET A 222 1.23 -58.18 17.05
N PHE A 223 1.55 -57.30 17.99
CA PHE A 223 0.76 -56.11 18.26
C PHE A 223 0.82 -55.11 17.09
N ILE A 224 2.01 -54.82 16.55
CA ILE A 224 2.20 -53.84 15.46
C ILE A 224 1.38 -54.17 14.21
N TYR A 225 1.31 -55.44 13.78
CA TYR A 225 0.50 -55.83 12.62
C TYR A 225 -0.97 -56.17 12.97
N GLY A 226 -1.41 -55.81 14.18
CA GLY A 226 -2.82 -55.85 14.57
C GLY A 226 -3.36 -57.23 14.92
N ARG A 227 -2.49 -58.23 15.14
CA ARG A 227 -2.91 -59.56 15.62
C ARG A 227 -3.28 -59.57 17.10
N LEU A 228 -2.60 -58.73 17.89
CA LEU A 228 -2.94 -58.47 19.28
C LEU A 228 -3.45 -57.04 19.43
N THR A 229 -4.34 -56.81 20.41
CA THR A 229 -4.86 -55.48 20.75
C THR A 229 -4.52 -55.06 22.17
N THR A 230 -3.73 -55.88 22.88
CA THR A 230 -3.27 -55.68 24.26
C THR A 230 -1.85 -56.21 24.38
N LEU A 231 -1.06 -55.65 25.30
CA LEU A 231 0.28 -56.14 25.65
C LEU A 231 0.29 -56.72 27.07
N SER A 232 1.07 -57.77 27.28
CA SER A 232 1.12 -58.51 28.55
C SER A 232 2.16 -57.97 29.54
N SER A 233 3.22 -57.32 29.05
CA SER A 233 4.33 -56.82 29.87
C SER A 233 4.81 -55.42 29.47
N ASP A 234 5.55 -54.75 30.37
CA ASP A 234 6.18 -53.46 30.10
C ASP A 234 7.36 -53.58 29.14
N GLU A 235 8.08 -54.72 29.15
CA GLU A 235 9.11 -54.98 28.14
C GLU A 235 8.54 -55.03 26.73
N ALA A 236 7.34 -55.60 26.56
CA ALA A 236 6.65 -55.60 25.26
C ALA A 236 6.23 -54.17 24.86
N ARG A 237 5.83 -53.33 25.82
CA ARG A 237 5.51 -51.91 25.57
C ARG A 237 6.72 -51.14 25.05
N THR A 238 7.86 -51.26 25.73
CA THR A 238 9.11 -50.62 25.31
C THR A 238 9.54 -51.08 23.92
N GLU A 239 9.40 -52.38 23.63
CA GLU A 239 9.76 -52.91 22.31
C GLU A 239 8.83 -52.43 21.18
N VAL A 240 7.52 -52.29 21.44
CA VAL A 240 6.59 -51.70 20.45
C VAL A 240 7.00 -50.28 20.10
N LEU A 241 7.31 -49.44 21.09
CA LEU A 241 7.78 -48.06 20.86
C LEU A 241 9.10 -48.05 20.07
N ARG A 242 10.04 -48.94 20.41
CA ARG A 242 11.31 -49.10 19.68
C ARG A 242 11.08 -49.46 18.21
N LEU A 243 10.17 -50.37 17.92
CA LEU A 243 9.85 -50.82 16.56
C LEU A 243 9.08 -49.77 15.74
N ILE A 244 8.21 -48.98 16.39
CA ILE A 244 7.54 -47.83 15.77
C ILE A 244 8.57 -46.81 15.30
N GLU A 245 9.54 -46.48 16.16
CA GLU A 245 10.62 -45.55 15.83
C GLU A 245 11.57 -46.12 14.75
N GLU A 246 12.01 -47.37 14.92
CA GLU A 246 12.91 -48.06 13.97
C GLU A 246 12.34 -48.07 12.54
N HIS A 247 11.02 -48.24 12.41
CA HIS A 247 10.37 -48.39 11.10
C HIS A 247 9.56 -47.17 10.66
N ASN A 248 9.57 -46.09 11.45
CA ASN A 248 8.78 -44.89 11.22
C ASN A 248 7.33 -45.24 10.88
N LEU A 249 6.70 -45.99 11.79
CA LEU A 249 5.33 -46.48 11.67
C LEU A 249 4.35 -45.42 12.17
N ASP A 250 3.24 -45.31 11.46
CA ASP A 250 2.12 -44.50 11.91
C ASP A 250 1.33 -45.31 12.94
N THR A 251 1.25 -44.77 14.16
CA THR A 251 0.61 -45.43 15.32
C THR A 251 -0.89 -45.60 15.14
N GLU A 252 -1.52 -44.77 14.29
CA GLU A 252 -2.95 -44.84 13.99
C GLU A 252 -3.32 -46.14 13.26
N LEU A 253 -2.38 -46.72 12.54
CA LEU A 253 -2.57 -47.96 11.80
C LEU A 253 -2.42 -49.21 12.68
N ILE A 254 -1.91 -49.05 13.90
CA ILE A 254 -1.67 -50.16 14.82
C ILE A 254 -2.94 -50.41 15.63
N LYS A 255 -3.66 -51.49 15.30
CA LYS A 255 -4.93 -51.83 15.95
C LYS A 255 -4.74 -52.08 17.46
N GLY A 256 -5.45 -51.30 18.28
CA GLY A 256 -5.38 -51.42 19.74
C GLY A 256 -4.26 -50.59 20.38
N TYR A 257 -3.49 -49.82 19.60
CA TYR A 257 -2.47 -48.90 20.10
C TYR A 257 -3.03 -47.96 21.18
N GLU A 258 -4.15 -47.30 20.88
CA GLU A 258 -4.85 -46.42 21.82
C GLU A 258 -5.28 -47.15 23.11
N LYS A 259 -5.61 -48.44 23.06
CA LYS A 259 -6.02 -49.17 24.27
C LYS A 259 -4.84 -49.41 25.23
N VAL A 260 -3.63 -49.53 24.68
CA VAL A 260 -2.43 -49.90 25.43
C VAL A 260 -1.58 -48.70 25.81
N PHE A 261 -1.46 -47.74 24.89
CA PHE A 261 -0.62 -46.55 25.02
C PHE A 261 -1.44 -45.26 25.09
N GLY A 262 -2.78 -45.34 25.00
CA GLY A 262 -3.70 -44.21 25.11
C GLY A 262 -3.53 -43.45 26.42
N VAL A 263 -2.64 -42.48 26.43
CA VAL A 263 -2.72 -41.36 27.35
C VAL A 263 -3.83 -40.45 26.82
N ASP A 264 -4.70 -40.00 27.72
CA ASP A 264 -5.64 -38.94 27.39
C ASP A 264 -4.83 -37.67 27.12
N THR A 265 -4.65 -37.36 25.84
CA THR A 265 -3.75 -36.27 25.44
C THR A 265 -4.30 -34.91 25.86
N ASP A 266 -5.62 -34.78 26.08
CA ASP A 266 -6.19 -33.54 26.59
C ASP A 266 -5.79 -33.28 28.03
N ILE A 267 -5.69 -34.31 28.88
CA ILE A 267 -5.28 -34.13 30.28
C ILE A 267 -3.84 -33.61 30.35
N GLU A 268 -2.90 -34.25 29.63
CA GLU A 268 -1.49 -33.85 29.63
C GLU A 268 -1.31 -32.48 28.96
N LEU A 269 -1.91 -32.25 27.80
CA LEU A 269 -1.80 -30.96 27.11
C LEU A 269 -2.52 -29.84 27.87
N SER A 270 -3.60 -30.12 28.58
CA SER A 270 -4.24 -29.14 29.48
C SER A 270 -3.35 -28.79 30.68
N LYS A 271 -2.57 -29.75 31.19
CA LYS A 271 -1.57 -29.50 32.25
C LYS A 271 -0.44 -28.61 31.70
N ASN A 272 0.10 -28.91 30.53
CA ASN A 272 1.17 -28.14 29.91
C ASN A 272 0.68 -26.74 29.49
N ARG A 273 -0.56 -26.61 29.02
CA ARG A 273 -1.18 -25.31 28.72
C ARG A 273 -1.24 -24.41 29.96
N LYS A 274 -1.52 -24.96 31.14
CA LYS A 274 -1.52 -24.19 32.40
C LYS A 274 -0.14 -23.69 32.79
N GLN A 275 0.93 -24.27 32.25
CA GLN A 275 2.31 -23.83 32.49
C GLN A 275 2.72 -22.66 31.59
N LEU A 276 1.93 -22.30 30.56
CA LEU A 276 2.25 -21.18 29.68
C LEU A 276 2.48 -19.89 30.48
N GLY A 277 3.67 -19.30 30.31
CA GLY A 277 4.10 -18.08 30.99
C GLY A 277 4.58 -18.30 32.43
N GLN A 278 4.68 -19.55 32.90
CA GLN A 278 5.29 -19.88 34.19
C GLN A 278 6.79 -20.11 34.01
N VAL A 279 7.58 -19.73 35.01
CA VAL A 279 9.01 -20.05 35.06
C VAL A 279 9.18 -21.57 35.16
N GLU A 280 9.95 -22.15 34.25
CA GLU A 280 10.30 -23.56 34.30
C GLU A 280 11.10 -23.86 35.58
N LEU A 281 10.80 -24.98 36.22
CA LEU A 281 11.52 -25.44 37.40
C LEU A 281 12.47 -26.58 37.00
N THR A 282 13.65 -26.61 37.59
CA THR A 282 14.58 -27.75 37.50
C THR A 282 14.00 -28.97 38.22
N GLU A 283 14.63 -30.14 38.04
CA GLU A 283 14.25 -31.36 38.77
C GLU A 283 14.31 -31.20 40.31
N THR A 284 15.12 -30.26 40.80
CA THR A 284 15.24 -29.93 42.23
C THR A 284 14.20 -28.91 42.71
N GLY A 285 13.35 -28.39 41.81
CA GLY A 285 12.34 -27.37 42.09
C GLY A 285 12.88 -25.94 42.11
N GLU A 286 14.12 -25.72 41.66
CA GLU A 286 14.71 -24.38 41.54
C GLU A 286 14.28 -23.72 40.22
N GLN A 287 14.27 -22.39 40.17
CA GLN A 287 13.96 -21.66 38.94
C GLN A 287 15.03 -21.93 37.88
N LYS A 288 14.61 -22.41 36.71
CA LYS A 288 15.51 -22.65 35.58
C LYS A 288 15.92 -21.30 34.99
N LEU A 289 17.22 -21.11 34.83
CA LEU A 289 17.81 -19.93 34.19
C LEU A 289 18.37 -20.33 32.82
N LYS A 290 18.19 -19.45 31.84
CA LYS A 290 18.87 -19.51 30.54
C LYS A 290 20.38 -19.28 30.73
N GLU A 291 21.18 -19.59 29.71
CA GLU A 291 22.65 -19.39 29.75
C GLU A 291 23.06 -17.93 30.02
N ASN A 292 22.22 -16.97 29.64
CA ASN A 292 22.42 -15.54 29.89
C ASN A 292 21.99 -15.09 31.31
N GLY A 293 21.52 -15.99 32.16
CA GLY A 293 21.07 -15.71 33.52
C GLY A 293 19.63 -15.20 33.64
N GLU A 294 18.88 -15.11 32.54
CA GLU A 294 17.45 -14.77 32.57
C GLU A 294 16.59 -15.98 32.96
N LEU A 295 15.39 -15.73 33.51
CA LEU A 295 14.44 -16.78 33.84
C LEU A 295 13.96 -17.50 32.56
N ASP A 296 13.94 -18.83 32.59
CA ASP A 296 13.43 -19.65 31.49
C ASP A 296 11.93 -19.87 31.69
N TYR A 297 11.10 -19.36 30.78
CA TYR A 297 9.65 -19.47 30.86
C TYR A 297 9.15 -20.55 29.91
N TYR A 298 8.10 -21.25 30.31
CA TYR A 298 7.43 -22.20 29.46
C TYR A 298 6.57 -21.46 28.41
N THR A 299 7.07 -21.40 27.18
CA THR A 299 6.46 -20.65 26.07
C THR A 299 5.54 -21.50 25.20
N THR A 300 4.82 -20.87 24.28
CA THR A 300 4.08 -21.53 23.20
C THR A 300 5.00 -22.38 22.32
N SER A 301 6.28 -22.04 22.14
CA SER A 301 7.23 -22.92 21.43
C SER A 301 7.54 -24.21 22.21
N ASN A 302 7.61 -24.15 23.54
CA ASN A 302 7.70 -25.35 24.38
C ASN A 302 6.43 -26.20 24.23
N PHE A 303 5.25 -25.57 24.28
CA PHE A 303 3.97 -26.25 24.07
C PHE A 303 3.87 -26.91 22.69
N ALA A 304 4.31 -26.24 21.62
CA ALA A 304 4.38 -26.81 20.27
C ALA A 304 5.29 -28.04 20.20
N THR A 305 6.41 -28.01 20.93
CA THR A 305 7.33 -29.16 21.04
C THR A 305 6.64 -30.35 21.72
N ASP A 306 5.89 -30.09 22.79
CA ASP A 306 5.11 -31.12 23.48
C ASP A 306 4.00 -31.69 22.62
N VAL A 307 3.29 -30.84 21.86
CA VAL A 307 2.27 -31.30 20.89
C VAL A 307 2.92 -32.16 19.81
N ASN A 308 4.07 -31.77 19.25
CA ASN A 308 4.77 -32.60 18.26
C ASN A 308 5.24 -33.94 18.84
N SER A 309 5.72 -33.95 20.09
CA SER A 309 6.08 -35.17 20.80
C SER A 309 4.86 -36.09 20.98
N MET A 310 3.73 -35.51 21.41
CA MET A 310 2.46 -36.25 21.53
C MET A 310 1.95 -36.76 20.19
N VAL A 311 2.03 -35.97 19.11
CA VAL A 311 1.65 -36.42 17.76
C VAL A 311 2.57 -37.57 17.29
N LYS A 312 3.88 -37.50 17.56
CA LYS A 312 4.83 -38.57 17.23
C LYS A 312 4.51 -39.88 17.97
N VAL A 313 4.08 -39.79 19.23
CA VAL A 313 3.80 -40.96 20.07
C VAL A 313 2.38 -41.49 19.91
N MET A 314 1.38 -40.62 19.77
CA MET A 314 -0.04 -40.97 19.86
C MET A 314 -0.75 -40.96 18.51
N GLY A 315 -0.17 -40.33 17.49
CA GLY A 315 -0.83 -40.06 16.22
C GLY A 315 -1.56 -38.71 16.23
N ARG A 316 -1.65 -38.10 15.06
CA ARG A 316 -2.24 -36.77 14.86
C ARG A 316 -3.75 -36.78 15.12
N GLU A 317 -4.47 -37.77 14.59
CA GLU A 317 -5.91 -37.92 14.73
C GLU A 317 -6.32 -38.09 16.20
N LYS A 318 -5.51 -38.80 16.99
CA LYS A 318 -5.77 -38.95 18.44
C LYS A 318 -5.71 -37.61 19.14
N VAL A 319 -4.64 -36.84 18.93
CA VAL A 319 -4.48 -35.50 19.54
C VAL A 319 -5.61 -34.56 19.13
N VAL A 320 -6.04 -34.61 17.86
CA VAL A 320 -7.17 -33.80 17.38
C VAL A 320 -8.50 -34.27 17.98
N ARG A 321 -8.71 -35.58 18.13
CA ARG A 321 -9.94 -36.17 18.69
C ARG A 321 -10.11 -35.93 20.17
N ASP A 322 -9.03 -35.98 20.95
CA ASP A 322 -9.06 -35.73 22.40
C ASP A 322 -9.43 -34.28 22.73
N GLY A 323 -9.27 -33.37 21.76
CA GLY A 323 -10.01 -32.11 21.77
C GLY A 323 -9.31 -30.95 22.46
N ASN A 324 -8.01 -31.04 22.77
CA ASN A 324 -7.30 -29.90 23.35
C ASN A 324 -7.29 -28.71 22.37
N PRO A 325 -7.96 -27.59 22.69
CA PRO A 325 -8.22 -26.56 21.68
C PRO A 325 -6.96 -25.89 21.14
N LEU A 326 -5.96 -25.66 22.00
CA LEU A 326 -4.71 -25.01 21.61
C LEU A 326 -3.80 -25.94 20.80
N ALA A 327 -3.80 -27.24 21.11
CA ALA A 327 -3.06 -28.23 20.31
C ALA A 327 -3.65 -28.37 18.91
N ILE A 328 -4.98 -28.36 18.78
CA ILE A 328 -5.66 -28.36 17.47
C ILE A 328 -5.31 -27.11 16.67
N GLU A 329 -5.29 -25.94 17.31
CA GLU A 329 -4.85 -24.69 16.68
C GLU A 329 -3.40 -24.80 16.16
N TYR A 330 -2.48 -25.33 16.98
CA TYR A 330 -1.10 -25.55 16.57
C TYR A 330 -0.98 -26.49 15.38
N ILE A 331 -1.66 -27.64 15.42
CA ILE A 331 -1.62 -28.64 14.34
C ILE A 331 -2.13 -28.03 13.03
N ASN A 332 -3.26 -27.31 13.08
CA ASN A 332 -3.80 -26.63 11.89
C ASN A 332 -2.84 -25.55 11.37
N ALA A 333 -2.24 -24.77 12.25
CA ALA A 333 -1.25 -23.75 11.89
C ALA A 333 0.02 -24.38 11.30
N SER A 334 0.47 -25.53 11.82
CA SER A 334 1.68 -26.21 11.37
C SER A 334 1.61 -26.67 9.91
N ASP A 335 0.42 -27.07 9.44
CA ASP A 335 0.20 -27.38 8.02
C ASP A 335 0.38 -26.15 7.13
N LEU A 336 -0.03 -24.97 7.63
CA LEU A 336 0.11 -23.71 6.90
C LEU A 336 1.57 -23.23 6.86
N PHE A 337 2.38 -23.56 7.88
CA PHE A 337 3.79 -23.19 7.91
C PHE A 337 4.59 -23.82 6.78
N VAL A 338 4.20 -25.01 6.32
CA VAL A 338 4.89 -25.72 5.23
C VAL A 338 4.96 -24.84 3.96
N GLN A 339 3.90 -24.10 3.65
CA GLN A 339 3.91 -23.21 2.48
C GLN A 339 4.94 -22.09 2.65
N TYR A 340 4.97 -21.46 3.83
CA TYR A 340 5.94 -20.41 4.17
C TYR A 340 7.38 -20.92 4.20
N GLU A 341 7.64 -22.07 4.82
CA GLU A 341 8.97 -22.65 4.94
C GLU A 341 9.55 -23.09 3.59
N ASN A 342 8.68 -23.51 2.65
CA ASN A 342 9.07 -23.88 1.28
C ASN A 342 9.43 -22.68 0.39
N LEU A 343 9.10 -21.44 0.77
CA LEU A 343 9.53 -20.25 0.04
C LEU A 343 11.04 -20.05 0.22
N THR A 344 11.77 -19.95 -0.89
CA THR A 344 13.24 -19.93 -0.90
C THR A 344 13.84 -18.54 -0.75
N THR A 345 13.10 -17.47 -1.09
CA THR A 345 13.58 -16.08 -1.03
C THR A 345 12.98 -15.32 0.15
N SER A 346 13.75 -14.34 0.67
CA SER A 346 13.32 -13.50 1.80
C SER A 346 12.16 -12.58 1.41
N GLU A 347 12.18 -12.12 0.16
CA GLU A 347 11.16 -11.25 -0.43
C GLU A 347 9.84 -12.00 -0.54
N ALA A 348 9.85 -13.24 -1.05
CA ALA A 348 8.64 -14.06 -1.14
C ALA A 348 8.05 -14.37 0.25
N ARG A 349 8.90 -14.65 1.25
CA ARG A 349 8.47 -14.84 2.64
C ARG A 349 7.84 -13.58 3.22
N THR A 350 8.43 -12.41 2.93
CA THR A 350 7.92 -11.12 3.38
C THR A 350 6.56 -10.83 2.74
N LEU A 351 6.43 -11.04 1.43
CA LEU A 351 5.18 -10.88 0.70
C LEU A 351 4.10 -11.83 1.21
N HIS A 352 4.44 -13.11 1.43
CA HIS A 352 3.51 -14.09 1.99
C HIS A 352 2.99 -13.68 3.37
N ARG A 353 3.88 -13.16 4.23
CA ARG A 353 3.48 -12.64 5.55
C ARG A 353 2.58 -11.41 5.46
N GLN A 354 2.81 -10.54 4.46
CA GLN A 354 1.93 -9.40 4.21
C GLN A 354 0.53 -9.84 3.73
N GLN A 355 0.46 -10.89 2.91
CA GLN A 355 -0.79 -11.37 2.31
C GLN A 355 -1.64 -12.26 3.24
N PHE A 356 -1.00 -13.04 4.12
CA PHE A 356 -1.66 -14.04 4.97
C PHE A 356 -1.45 -13.70 6.46
N PRO A 357 -2.21 -12.73 7.01
CA PRO A 357 -2.01 -12.25 8.38
C PRO A 357 -2.33 -13.31 9.44
N ASP A 358 -3.19 -14.27 9.14
CA ASP A 358 -3.50 -15.43 9.99
C ASP A 358 -2.29 -16.38 10.13
N VAL A 359 -1.61 -16.65 9.01
CA VAL A 359 -0.39 -17.45 9.00
C VAL A 359 0.74 -16.70 9.70
N GLU A 360 0.89 -15.40 9.46
CA GLU A 360 1.91 -14.59 10.15
C GLU A 360 1.66 -14.53 11.67
N ALA A 361 0.42 -14.28 12.10
CA ALA A 361 0.05 -14.29 13.52
C ALA A 361 0.40 -15.62 14.19
N SER A 362 0.11 -16.73 13.51
CA SER A 362 0.45 -18.07 13.98
C SER A 362 1.97 -18.28 14.04
N LEU A 363 2.71 -17.95 12.97
CA LEU A 363 4.17 -18.03 12.97
C LEU A 363 4.78 -17.22 14.12
N TYR A 364 4.23 -16.05 14.41
CA TYR A 364 4.67 -15.21 15.53
C TYR A 364 4.34 -15.85 16.88
N LEU A 365 3.09 -16.29 17.07
CA LEU A 365 2.62 -16.95 18.29
C LEU A 365 3.52 -18.14 18.65
N TRP A 366 3.93 -18.93 17.67
CA TRP A 366 4.72 -20.15 17.87
C TRP A 366 6.24 -19.95 17.78
N GLY A 367 6.72 -18.69 17.77
CA GLY A 367 8.15 -18.36 17.84
C GLY A 367 8.94 -18.61 16.55
N LYS A 368 8.26 -18.71 15.39
CA LYS A 368 8.90 -18.91 14.08
C LYS A 368 9.41 -17.60 13.47
N ILE A 369 8.85 -16.47 13.89
CA ILE A 369 9.25 -15.12 13.49
C ILE A 369 9.17 -14.18 14.71
N ALA A 370 9.86 -13.04 14.64
CA ALA A 370 10.01 -12.12 15.77
C ALA A 370 9.43 -10.70 15.51
N SER A 371 8.91 -10.43 14.32
CA SER A 371 8.33 -9.13 13.93
C SER A 371 7.09 -9.34 13.09
N PHE A 372 6.24 -8.32 12.95
CA PHE A 372 5.12 -8.32 12.01
C PHE A 372 5.46 -7.59 10.72
N LYS A 373 4.88 -8.04 9.61
CA LYS A 373 4.86 -7.35 8.32
C LYS A 373 3.46 -6.88 7.95
N ASN A 374 2.43 -7.46 8.57
CA ASN A 374 1.06 -7.00 8.47
C ASN A 374 0.52 -6.66 9.88
N PRO A 375 0.03 -5.43 10.13
CA PRO A 375 -0.53 -5.06 11.43
C PRO A 375 -1.83 -5.82 11.76
N LYS A 376 -2.58 -6.32 10.78
CA LYS A 376 -3.74 -7.19 11.04
C LYS A 376 -3.32 -8.50 11.72
N SER A 377 -2.09 -8.97 11.49
CA SER A 377 -1.55 -10.16 12.15
C SER A 377 -1.50 -10.00 13.67
N ALA A 378 -1.24 -8.79 14.19
CA ALA A 378 -1.20 -8.60 15.63
C ALA A 378 -2.59 -8.62 16.28
N GLU A 379 -3.62 -8.10 15.59
CA GLU A 379 -5.01 -8.22 16.05
C GLU A 379 -5.43 -9.70 16.14
N ILE A 380 -5.07 -10.50 15.12
CA ILE A 380 -5.31 -11.94 15.13
C ILE A 380 -4.52 -12.60 16.26
N LEU A 381 -3.26 -12.23 16.48
CA LEU A 381 -2.45 -12.74 17.58
C LEU A 381 -3.11 -12.44 18.94
N LEU A 382 -3.50 -11.20 19.19
CA LEU A 382 -4.17 -10.79 20.42
C LEU A 382 -5.49 -11.56 20.62
N GLY A 383 -6.26 -11.76 19.55
CA GLY A 383 -7.45 -12.59 19.58
C GLY A 383 -7.17 -14.07 19.88
N LEU A 384 -6.07 -14.64 19.37
CA LEU A 384 -5.63 -15.99 19.72
C LEU A 384 -5.18 -16.09 21.18
N MET A 385 -4.44 -15.09 21.67
CA MET A 385 -4.00 -15.01 23.06
C MET A 385 -5.19 -14.95 24.02
N GLU A 386 -6.17 -14.09 23.73
CA GLU A 386 -7.41 -13.99 24.50
C GLU A 386 -8.21 -15.29 24.45
N LYS A 387 -8.45 -15.83 23.23
CA LYS A 387 -9.22 -17.07 23.01
C LYS A 387 -8.68 -18.26 23.80
N TYR A 388 -7.36 -18.38 23.92
CA TYR A 388 -6.70 -19.50 24.58
C TYR A 388 -6.11 -19.17 25.96
N ASN A 389 -6.33 -17.95 26.45
CA ASN A 389 -5.78 -17.44 27.72
C ASN A 389 -4.26 -17.62 27.80
N ILE A 390 -3.56 -17.19 26.74
CA ILE A 390 -2.10 -17.21 26.64
C ILE A 390 -1.57 -15.86 27.16
N PRO A 391 -0.79 -15.84 28.26
CA PRO A 391 -0.21 -14.60 28.76
C PRO A 391 0.93 -14.11 27.83
N PRO A 392 1.24 -12.80 27.80
CA PRO A 392 2.31 -12.26 26.94
C PRO A 392 3.67 -12.93 27.14
N GLU A 393 4.02 -13.29 28.38
CA GLU A 393 5.26 -13.97 28.75
C GLU A 393 5.40 -15.36 28.13
N ALA A 394 4.28 -15.97 27.71
CA ALA A 394 4.30 -17.25 27.01
C ALA A 394 4.63 -17.11 25.52
N VAL A 395 4.62 -15.91 24.94
CA VAL A 395 4.95 -15.69 23.53
C VAL A 395 6.44 -15.38 23.42
N PRO A 396 7.25 -16.21 22.72
CA PRO A 396 8.71 -16.07 22.69
C PRO A 396 9.19 -14.68 22.32
N ALA A 397 8.56 -14.05 21.33
CA ALA A 397 8.97 -12.73 20.85
C ALA A 397 8.70 -11.58 21.84
N PHE A 398 7.72 -11.72 22.75
CA PHE A 398 7.46 -10.77 23.84
C PHE A 398 8.33 -11.06 25.05
N LEU A 399 8.66 -12.33 25.30
CA LEU A 399 9.60 -12.71 26.33
C LEU A 399 10.99 -12.11 26.05
N ASP A 400 11.45 -12.18 24.80
CA ASP A 400 12.75 -11.65 24.40
C ASP A 400 12.79 -10.11 24.35
N ASN A 401 11.64 -9.47 24.09
CA ASN A 401 11.50 -8.02 24.14
C ASN A 401 10.06 -7.61 24.54
N PRO A 402 9.82 -7.31 25.84
CA PRO A 402 8.50 -6.94 26.34
C PRO A 402 7.90 -5.69 25.68
N GLU A 403 8.74 -4.74 25.23
CA GLU A 403 8.28 -3.50 24.58
C GLU A 403 7.50 -3.79 23.30
N ARG A 404 7.76 -4.93 22.64
CA ARG A 404 7.00 -5.35 21.45
C ARG A 404 5.53 -5.62 21.73
N TYR A 405 5.18 -6.04 22.94
CA TYR A 405 3.78 -6.20 23.32
C TYR A 405 3.13 -4.83 23.53
N ASP A 406 3.82 -3.93 24.24
CA ASP A 406 3.36 -2.56 24.47
C ASP A 406 3.19 -1.78 23.17
N GLU A 407 4.09 -1.97 22.20
CA GLU A 407 4.01 -1.41 20.85
C GLU A 407 2.67 -1.71 20.18
N LEU A 408 2.13 -2.93 20.34
CA LEU A 408 0.84 -3.33 19.75
C LEU A 408 -0.35 -2.58 20.34
N LEU A 409 -0.18 -2.00 21.52
CA LEU A 409 -1.21 -1.23 22.23
C LEU A 409 -1.02 0.28 22.05
N THR A 410 -0.02 0.71 21.29
CA THR A 410 0.24 2.14 21.04
C THR A 410 -0.71 2.72 20.00
N GLN A 411 -0.93 4.04 20.09
CA GLN A 411 -1.64 4.81 19.06
C GLN A 411 -1.01 4.64 17.66
N LYS A 412 0.32 4.51 17.58
CA LYS A 412 1.03 4.27 16.32
C LYS A 412 0.54 3.00 15.63
N PHE A 413 0.41 1.91 16.39
CA PHE A 413 -0.03 0.64 15.83
C PHE A 413 -1.46 0.70 15.30
N GLU A 414 -2.37 1.35 16.04
CA GLU A 414 -3.75 1.59 15.58
C GLU A 414 -3.81 2.44 14.30
N LEU A 415 -2.92 3.44 14.16
CA LEU A 415 -2.80 4.22 12.94
C LEU A 415 -2.25 3.37 11.79
N GLN A 416 -1.18 2.61 12.00
CA GLN A 416 -0.60 1.71 11.00
C GLN A 416 -1.62 0.68 10.50
N LYS A 417 -2.46 0.14 11.39
CA LYS A 417 -3.58 -0.74 11.03
C LYS A 417 -4.57 -0.06 10.09
N LYS A 418 -4.94 1.19 10.38
CA LYS A 418 -5.87 1.97 9.55
C LYS A 418 -5.27 2.33 8.19
N THR A 419 -3.96 2.57 8.11
CA THR A 419 -3.30 2.98 6.86
C THR A 419 -2.84 1.81 5.99
N PHE A 420 -2.65 0.62 6.58
CA PHE A 420 -2.00 -0.52 5.94
C PHE A 420 -2.53 -0.89 4.55
N ASP A 421 -3.85 -0.99 4.37
CA ASP A 421 -4.43 -1.41 3.10
C ASP A 421 -4.14 -0.37 1.99
N LEU A 422 -4.19 0.93 2.34
CA LEU A 422 -3.89 2.03 1.42
C LEU A 422 -2.39 2.21 1.18
N ASP A 423 -1.55 2.01 2.21
CA ASP A 423 -0.08 1.97 2.06
C ASP A 423 0.32 0.84 1.10
N THR A 424 -0.27 -0.35 1.29
CA THR A 424 -0.04 -1.51 0.43
C THR A 424 -0.48 -1.22 -1.00
N GLN A 425 -1.67 -0.61 -1.20
CA GLN A 425 -2.14 -0.20 -2.52
C GLN A 425 -1.20 0.82 -3.17
N TYR A 426 -0.72 1.82 -2.41
CA TYR A 426 0.18 2.85 -2.88
C TYR A 426 1.53 2.29 -3.36
N GLU A 427 2.11 1.36 -2.60
CA GLU A 427 3.35 0.69 -2.96
C GLU A 427 3.15 -0.26 -4.15
N ASN A 428 2.04 -0.98 -4.19
CA ASN A 428 1.72 -1.93 -5.25
C ASN A 428 1.58 -1.30 -6.64
N TYR A 429 1.23 -0.01 -6.74
CA TYR A 429 1.32 0.69 -8.03
C TYR A 429 2.72 0.67 -8.65
N GLY A 430 3.78 0.51 -7.85
CA GLY A 430 5.17 0.41 -8.31
C GLY A 430 5.77 -1.00 -8.26
N ASN A 431 5.03 -2.02 -7.82
CA ASN A 431 5.52 -3.39 -7.69
C ASN A 431 5.14 -4.25 -8.91
N PRO A 432 6.10 -4.68 -9.76
CA PRO A 432 5.82 -5.48 -10.97
C PRO A 432 5.10 -6.82 -10.72
N GLU A 433 5.16 -7.35 -9.49
CA GLU A 433 4.47 -8.60 -9.12
C GLU A 433 3.00 -8.37 -8.71
N SER A 434 2.56 -7.11 -8.57
CA SER A 434 1.20 -6.79 -8.17
C SER A 434 0.24 -6.72 -9.36
N ASP A 435 -0.98 -7.19 -9.17
CA ASP A 435 -2.06 -7.10 -10.17
C ASP A 435 -2.45 -5.66 -10.51
N ILE A 436 -2.13 -4.69 -9.64
CA ILE A 436 -2.40 -3.26 -9.84
C ILE A 436 -1.15 -2.46 -10.25
N TYR A 437 -0.07 -3.14 -10.65
CA TYR A 437 1.14 -2.50 -11.13
C TYR A 437 0.88 -1.55 -12.31
N ILE A 438 1.49 -0.37 -12.29
CA ILE A 438 1.47 0.60 -13.38
C ILE A 438 2.90 0.81 -13.86
N ASP A 439 3.21 0.32 -15.06
CA ASP A 439 4.55 0.39 -15.66
C ASP A 439 4.95 1.81 -16.06
N ASP A 440 3.99 2.60 -16.52
CA ASP A 440 4.19 3.99 -16.92
C ASP A 440 4.35 4.91 -15.69
N GLU A 441 5.47 5.63 -15.62
CA GLU A 441 5.83 6.45 -14.45
C GLU A 441 4.86 7.61 -14.22
N ASP A 442 4.38 8.25 -15.29
CA ASP A 442 3.47 9.40 -15.21
C ASP A 442 2.08 8.94 -14.78
N LEU A 443 1.55 7.85 -15.35
CA LEU A 443 0.28 7.25 -14.93
C LEU A 443 0.35 6.75 -13.48
N ARG A 444 1.48 6.18 -13.05
CA ARG A 444 1.71 5.75 -11.67
C ARG A 444 1.73 6.94 -10.72
N LYS A 445 2.39 8.03 -11.10
CA LYS A 445 2.42 9.29 -10.32
C LYS A 445 1.02 9.89 -10.20
N GLU A 446 0.24 9.90 -11.27
CA GLU A 446 -1.16 10.36 -11.27
C GLU A 446 -2.06 9.47 -10.38
N ALA A 447 -1.94 8.14 -10.49
CA ALA A 447 -2.67 7.20 -9.64
C ALA A 447 -2.34 7.40 -8.15
N ARG A 448 -1.06 7.58 -7.82
CA ARG A 448 -0.60 7.89 -6.46
C ARG A 448 -1.10 9.24 -5.95
N ALA A 449 -1.13 10.26 -6.81
CA ALA A 449 -1.67 11.58 -6.47
C ALA A 449 -3.18 11.52 -6.19
N ARG A 450 -3.94 10.84 -7.06
CA ARG A 450 -5.39 10.60 -6.86
C ARG A 450 -5.67 9.84 -5.57
N LEU A 451 -4.92 8.78 -5.28
CA LEU A 451 -5.11 8.01 -4.04
C LEU A 451 -4.92 8.90 -2.79
N LYS A 452 -3.94 9.81 -2.81
CA LYS A 452 -3.72 10.80 -1.73
C LYS A 452 -4.86 11.80 -1.62
N GLU A 453 -5.34 12.32 -2.75
CA GLU A 453 -6.44 13.28 -2.81
C GLU A 453 -7.76 12.67 -2.30
N ASP A 454 -8.10 11.47 -2.76
CA ASP A 454 -9.31 10.74 -2.40
C ASP A 454 -9.31 10.27 -0.92
N ASN A 455 -8.12 10.16 -0.30
CA ASN A 455 -7.95 9.61 1.05
C ASN A 455 -7.15 10.56 1.96
N SER A 456 -7.60 11.80 2.10
CA SER A 456 -6.90 12.82 2.92
C SER A 456 -6.65 12.41 4.39
N ASP A 457 -7.55 11.60 4.99
CA ASP A 457 -7.36 11.09 6.36
C ASP A 457 -6.23 10.05 6.45
N TRP A 458 -6.00 9.26 5.39
CA TRP A 458 -4.87 8.34 5.31
C TRP A 458 -3.54 9.10 5.28
N VAL A 459 -3.44 10.15 4.47
CA VAL A 459 -2.25 11.02 4.43
C VAL A 459 -2.02 11.69 5.79
N ALA A 460 -3.08 12.14 6.45
CA ALA A 460 -2.99 12.70 7.79
C ALA A 460 -2.52 11.66 8.82
N ASN A 461 -2.99 10.41 8.76
CA ASN A 461 -2.56 9.33 9.65
C ASN A 461 -1.09 8.95 9.42
N ASN A 462 -0.61 8.93 8.16
CA ASN A 462 0.80 8.69 7.87
C ASN A 462 1.70 9.78 8.49
N ARG A 463 1.24 11.03 8.51
CA ARG A 463 1.93 12.11 9.24
C ARG A 463 1.91 11.89 10.74
N ARG A 464 0.78 11.46 11.30
CA ARG A 464 0.72 11.13 12.74
C ARG A 464 1.74 10.06 13.10
N ILE A 465 1.87 9.01 12.26
CA ILE A 465 2.88 7.96 12.44
C ILE A 465 4.30 8.56 12.38
N GLU A 466 4.60 9.37 11.38
CA GLU A 466 5.89 10.08 11.24
C GLU A 466 6.22 10.92 12.49
N ALA A 467 5.25 11.66 13.03
CA ALA A 467 5.44 12.45 14.24
C ALA A 467 5.67 11.57 15.48
N ILE A 468 4.93 10.45 15.63
CA ILE A 468 5.16 9.50 16.73
C ILE A 468 6.56 8.90 16.65
N ASP A 469 7.02 8.55 15.44
CA ASP A 469 8.37 8.01 15.21
C ASP A 469 9.47 8.99 15.57
N ALA A 470 9.21 10.28 15.41
CA ALA A 470 10.09 11.35 15.86
C ALA A 470 10.03 11.62 17.39
N GLY A 471 9.17 10.92 18.15
CA GLY A 471 9.00 11.12 19.59
C GLY A 471 8.17 12.36 19.93
N ALA A 472 7.27 12.79 19.04
CA ALA A 472 6.39 13.92 19.27
C ALA A 472 5.34 13.65 20.37
N SER A 473 4.96 14.69 21.12
CA SER A 473 3.79 14.64 22.02
C SER A 473 2.47 14.64 21.23
N ASP A 474 1.38 14.16 21.82
CA ASP A 474 0.02 14.12 21.22
C ASP A 474 -0.41 15.43 20.55
N LEU A 475 -0.13 16.58 21.19
CA LEU A 475 -0.45 17.89 20.62
C LEU A 475 0.33 18.17 19.31
N VAL A 476 1.61 17.81 19.28
CA VAL A 476 2.49 17.99 18.12
C VAL A 476 2.12 17.01 17.00
N ILE A 477 1.70 15.79 17.35
CA ILE A 477 1.22 14.77 16.40
C ILE A 477 0.02 15.29 15.60
N GLU A 478 -1.01 15.79 16.30
CA GLU A 478 -2.20 16.33 15.62
C GLU A 478 -1.88 17.59 14.81
N LYS A 479 -1.05 18.48 15.36
CA LYS A 479 -0.64 19.70 14.68
C LYS A 479 0.19 19.42 13.43
N TRP A 480 1.03 18.38 13.41
CA TRP A 480 1.77 17.96 12.23
C TRP A 480 0.85 17.46 11.12
N ALA A 481 -0.17 16.69 11.49
CA ALA A 481 -1.20 16.24 10.56
C ALA A 481 -2.03 17.42 10.00
N GLU A 482 -2.41 18.38 10.84
CA GLU A 482 -3.11 19.61 10.43
C GLU A 482 -2.27 20.46 9.45
N TRP A 483 -1.02 20.75 9.80
CA TRP A 483 -0.10 21.47 8.91
C TRP A 483 0.11 20.75 7.58
N GLY A 484 0.19 19.43 7.63
CA GLY A 484 0.26 18.58 6.44
C GLY A 484 -0.87 18.83 5.45
N LYS A 485 -2.09 19.13 5.92
CA LYS A 485 -3.23 19.46 5.05
C LYS A 485 -3.03 20.80 4.33
N GLU A 486 -2.50 21.81 5.03
CA GLU A 486 -2.14 23.09 4.41
C GLU A 486 -0.99 22.92 3.40
N LYS A 487 0.01 22.10 3.75
CA LYS A 487 1.11 21.72 2.86
C LYS A 487 0.63 21.04 1.59
N ASP A 488 -0.30 20.10 1.68
CA ASP A 488 -0.81 19.40 0.50
C ASP A 488 -1.62 20.34 -0.41
N LYS A 489 -2.37 21.26 0.19
CA LYS A 489 -3.24 22.18 -0.55
C LYS A 489 -2.48 23.31 -1.25
N PHE A 490 -1.44 23.86 -0.62
CA PHE A 490 -0.76 25.06 -1.10
C PHE A 490 0.72 24.85 -1.41
N GLY A 491 1.31 23.74 -0.97
CA GLY A 491 2.75 23.48 -1.01
C GLY A 491 3.46 23.97 0.25
N ALA A 492 4.53 23.28 0.65
CA ALA A 492 5.27 23.54 1.88
C ALA A 492 5.89 24.94 1.95
N SER A 493 6.24 25.51 0.79
CA SER A 493 6.89 26.82 0.68
C SER A 493 5.90 27.98 0.55
N SER A 494 4.60 27.70 0.45
CA SER A 494 3.55 28.71 0.31
C SER A 494 3.44 29.61 1.54
N ALA A 495 2.94 30.83 1.32
CA ALA A 495 2.63 31.75 2.40
C ALA A 495 1.58 31.15 3.35
N GLU A 496 0.59 30.41 2.85
CA GLU A 496 -0.43 29.74 3.65
C GLU A 496 0.16 28.76 4.67
N ALA A 497 1.00 27.84 4.18
CA ALA A 497 1.61 26.81 5.03
C ALA A 497 2.58 27.43 6.05
N LYS A 498 3.32 28.48 5.68
CA LYS A 498 4.23 29.20 6.59
C LYS A 498 3.49 30.02 7.63
N VAL A 499 2.46 30.77 7.23
CA VAL A 499 1.62 31.54 8.16
C VAL A 499 0.90 30.62 9.14
N TRP A 500 0.48 29.42 8.72
CA TRP A 500 -0.08 28.44 9.64
C TRP A 500 0.90 28.08 10.76
N LEU A 501 2.19 27.87 10.45
CA LEU A 501 3.22 27.58 11.45
C LEU A 501 3.41 28.74 12.43
N ILE A 502 3.42 29.98 11.90
CA ILE A 502 3.54 31.22 12.70
C ILE A 502 2.34 31.37 13.65
N ASP A 503 1.12 31.13 13.14
CA ASP A 503 -0.11 31.31 13.92
C ASP A 503 -0.32 30.19 14.97
N ASN A 504 0.34 29.04 14.83
CA ASN A 504 0.33 27.93 15.81
C ASN A 504 1.62 27.92 16.66
N GLY A 505 2.01 29.09 17.17
CA GLY A 505 3.29 29.33 17.87
C GLY A 505 3.70 28.25 18.89
N GLY A 506 5.01 27.93 18.90
CA GLY A 506 5.61 26.87 19.73
C GLY A 506 5.59 25.47 19.10
N ILE A 507 4.66 25.20 18.18
CA ILE A 507 4.63 23.94 17.42
C ILE A 507 5.76 23.90 16.39
N TRP A 508 6.04 25.03 15.76
CA TRP A 508 7.07 25.12 14.74
C TRP A 508 8.47 24.77 15.29
N ASP A 509 8.85 25.34 16.44
CA ASP A 509 10.09 24.98 17.14
C ASP A 509 10.14 23.49 17.48
N ALA A 510 8.99 22.89 17.79
CA ALA A 510 8.89 21.45 18.03
C ALA A 510 9.11 20.64 16.75
N PHE A 511 8.56 21.06 15.59
CA PHE A 511 8.80 20.39 14.31
C PHE A 511 10.28 20.42 13.92
N VAL A 512 10.95 21.57 14.08
CA VAL A 512 12.38 21.70 13.78
C VAL A 512 13.21 20.85 14.75
N ARG A 513 12.92 20.88 16.05
CA ARG A 513 13.63 20.08 17.05
C ARG A 513 13.50 18.57 16.86
N LEU A 514 12.34 18.12 16.37
CA LEU A 514 12.05 16.71 16.11
C LEU A 514 12.47 16.28 14.69
N GLU A 515 13.17 17.13 13.94
CA GLU A 515 13.60 16.87 12.55
C GLU A 515 12.44 16.52 11.60
N LEU A 516 11.22 16.98 11.92
CA LEU A 516 10.07 16.85 11.04
C LEU A 516 10.08 17.93 9.93
N TYR A 517 10.74 19.06 10.18
CA TYR A 517 10.81 20.18 9.25
C TYR A 517 12.17 20.87 9.28
N ASP A 518 12.81 20.99 8.13
CA ASP A 518 14.19 21.48 8.02
C ASP A 518 14.32 23.01 8.00
N ASN A 519 13.23 23.75 7.84
CA ASN A 519 13.27 25.20 7.72
C ASN A 519 13.01 25.86 9.08
N ASP A 520 14.08 26.43 9.64
CA ASP A 520 14.11 27.20 10.89
C ASP A 520 13.59 28.63 10.74
N GLY A 521 13.07 28.99 9.57
CA GLY A 521 12.39 30.26 9.31
C GLY A 521 13.33 31.44 9.26
N THR A 522 14.64 31.19 9.25
CA THR A 522 15.63 32.22 9.00
C THR A 522 15.30 32.90 7.67
N GLY A 523 15.10 34.22 7.72
CA GLY A 523 14.72 35.04 6.57
C GLY A 523 13.21 35.15 6.30
N TRP A 524 12.36 34.56 7.13
CA TRP A 524 10.91 34.77 6.99
C TRP A 524 10.51 36.16 7.46
N ASN A 525 9.86 36.91 6.58
CA ASN A 525 9.21 38.16 6.93
C ASN A 525 7.71 37.90 7.17
N PHE A 526 7.32 37.81 8.43
CA PHE A 526 5.98 37.37 8.83
C PHE A 526 4.87 38.27 8.30
N GLU A 527 5.09 39.58 8.26
CA GLU A 527 4.10 40.52 7.73
C GLU A 527 3.93 40.34 6.22
N VAL A 528 5.04 40.19 5.48
CA VAL A 528 5.01 39.89 4.03
C VAL A 528 4.24 38.59 3.76
N LEU A 529 4.54 37.52 4.50
CA LEU A 529 3.84 36.23 4.35
C LEU A 529 2.34 36.36 4.64
N ARG A 530 1.94 37.16 5.63
CA ARG A 530 0.52 37.42 5.91
C ARG A 530 -0.17 38.17 4.78
N PHE A 531 0.50 39.16 4.18
CA PHE A 531 -0.01 39.82 2.98
C PHE A 531 -0.06 38.88 1.77
N GLU A 532 0.96 38.06 1.52
CA GLU A 532 0.94 37.07 0.44
C GLU A 532 -0.25 36.10 0.58
N LYS A 533 -0.51 35.60 1.79
CA LYS A 533 -1.70 34.78 2.08
C LYS A 533 -3.00 35.55 1.86
N LYS A 534 -3.10 36.80 2.32
CA LYS A 534 -4.29 37.66 2.16
C LYS A 534 -4.59 37.92 0.68
N LEU A 535 -3.55 38.24 -0.09
CA LEU A 535 -3.63 38.76 -1.44
C LEU A 535 -3.56 37.68 -2.54
N ARG A 536 -3.27 36.40 -2.21
CA ARG A 536 -3.04 35.33 -3.20
C ARG A 536 -4.04 35.29 -4.36
N LYS A 537 -5.35 35.31 -4.06
CA LYS A 537 -6.39 35.26 -5.11
C LYS A 537 -6.37 36.48 -6.02
N GLN A 538 -6.08 37.65 -5.46
CA GLN A 538 -6.02 38.91 -6.22
C GLN A 538 -4.71 38.99 -7.01
N ASP A 539 -3.61 38.47 -6.48
CA ASP A 539 -2.33 38.34 -7.21
C ASP A 539 -2.45 37.39 -8.41
N GLU A 540 -3.20 36.27 -8.27
CA GLU A 540 -3.50 35.36 -9.38
C GLU A 540 -4.29 36.08 -10.49
N ILE A 541 -5.40 36.74 -10.12
CA ILE A 541 -6.20 37.54 -11.07
C ILE A 541 -5.36 38.65 -11.72
N TYR A 542 -4.54 39.35 -10.93
CA TYR A 542 -3.68 40.42 -11.42
C TYR A 542 -2.60 39.91 -12.38
N GLY A 543 -2.04 38.73 -12.08
CA GLY A 543 -1.03 38.05 -12.90
C GLY A 543 -1.56 37.56 -14.24
N ASP A 544 -2.86 37.25 -14.32
CA ASP A 544 -3.54 36.79 -15.54
C ASP A 544 -3.77 37.91 -16.58
N PHE A 545 -3.71 39.18 -16.18
CA PHE A 545 -3.80 40.30 -17.13
C PHE A 545 -2.59 40.36 -18.06
N ALA A 546 -2.87 40.53 -19.36
CA ALA A 546 -1.87 40.44 -20.42
C ALA A 546 -1.11 41.75 -20.62
N THR A 547 -1.77 42.89 -20.38
CA THR A 547 -1.18 44.23 -20.61
C THR A 547 -1.05 45.05 -19.33
N ASP A 548 -0.16 46.05 -19.37
CA ASP A 548 0.05 46.94 -18.24
C ASP A 548 -1.12 47.92 -18.03
N GLU A 549 -1.87 48.24 -19.08
CA GLU A 549 -3.10 49.03 -19.00
C GLU A 549 -4.20 48.27 -18.23
N GLU A 550 -4.40 46.99 -18.52
CA GLU A 550 -5.37 46.15 -17.79
C GLU A 550 -5.01 46.05 -16.30
N ARG A 551 -3.71 45.91 -16.00
CA ARG A 551 -3.19 45.90 -14.63
C ARG A 551 -3.38 47.24 -13.92
N ALA A 552 -3.11 48.35 -14.60
CA ALA A 552 -3.31 49.68 -14.06
C ALA A 552 -4.80 49.96 -13.79
N GLU A 553 -5.68 49.57 -14.72
CA GLU A 553 -7.14 49.66 -14.54
C GLU A 553 -7.61 48.79 -13.37
N TYR A 554 -7.08 47.57 -13.22
CA TYR A 554 -7.41 46.71 -12.08
C TYR A 554 -7.00 47.34 -10.74
N LEU A 555 -5.78 47.87 -10.63
CA LEU A 555 -5.29 48.54 -9.42
C LEU A 555 -6.10 49.80 -9.09
N PHE A 556 -6.51 50.55 -10.12
CA PHE A 556 -7.38 51.72 -9.97
C PHE A 556 -8.77 51.31 -9.42
N ASN A 557 -9.35 50.24 -9.95
CA ASN A 557 -10.65 49.73 -9.53
C ASN A 557 -10.63 48.96 -8.20
N HIS A 558 -9.45 48.53 -7.73
CA HIS A 558 -9.28 47.77 -6.49
C HIS A 558 -8.26 48.45 -5.56
N LEU A 559 -8.57 49.68 -5.14
CA LEU A 559 -7.67 50.51 -4.35
C LEU A 559 -7.13 49.83 -3.09
N GLU A 560 -7.95 49.06 -2.34
CA GLU A 560 -7.48 48.35 -1.15
C GLU A 560 -6.41 47.30 -1.48
N TYR A 561 -6.59 46.55 -2.58
CA TYR A 561 -5.58 45.60 -3.07
C TYR A 561 -4.30 46.31 -3.48
N HIS A 562 -4.41 47.44 -4.19
CA HIS A 562 -3.25 48.25 -4.57
C HIS A 562 -2.48 48.73 -3.33
N GLN A 563 -3.20 49.25 -2.33
CA GLN A 563 -2.59 49.69 -1.07
C GLN A 563 -1.93 48.55 -0.30
N ASP A 564 -2.60 47.40 -0.15
CA ASP A 564 -2.04 46.25 0.54
C ASP A 564 -0.82 45.66 -0.16
N ARG A 565 -0.80 45.69 -1.49
CA ARG A 565 0.40 45.33 -2.26
C ARG A 565 1.56 46.27 -1.91
N ARG A 566 1.31 47.58 -1.78
CA ARG A 566 2.35 48.54 -1.34
C ARG A 566 2.75 48.37 0.12
N ARG A 567 1.83 47.96 1.01
CA ARG A 567 2.18 47.56 2.39
C ARG A 567 3.09 46.35 2.38
N ARG A 568 2.78 45.32 1.59
CA ARG A 568 3.63 44.15 1.39
C ARG A 568 5.01 44.53 0.88
N ASP A 569 5.08 45.36 -0.16
CA ASP A 569 6.34 45.85 -0.73
C ASP A 569 7.18 46.57 0.35
N ALA A 570 6.57 47.50 1.10
CA ALA A 570 7.23 48.24 2.17
C ALA A 570 7.75 47.31 3.28
N HIS A 571 6.97 46.33 3.72
CA HIS A 571 7.41 45.34 4.69
C HIS A 571 8.57 44.47 4.18
N GLY A 572 8.64 44.23 2.87
CA GLY A 572 9.71 43.45 2.23
C GLY A 572 11.06 44.17 2.16
N ILE A 573 11.08 45.49 2.37
CA ILE A 573 12.31 46.28 2.40
C ILE A 573 13.02 46.06 3.74
N GLU A 574 14.28 45.65 3.70
CA GLU A 574 15.09 45.42 4.90
C GLU A 574 15.22 46.72 5.73
N ASN A 575 14.93 46.64 7.03
CA ASN A 575 14.98 47.77 7.97
C ASN A 575 14.05 48.96 7.65
N PHE A 576 12.96 48.76 6.91
CA PHE A 576 11.99 49.83 6.66
C PHE A 576 11.18 50.18 7.94
N PRO A 577 11.15 51.46 8.38
CA PRO A 577 10.43 51.88 9.59
C PRO A 577 8.92 51.67 9.46
N LYS A 578 8.31 51.04 10.48
CA LYS A 578 6.88 50.68 10.47
C LYS A 578 5.97 51.91 10.37
N GLU A 579 6.38 53.01 10.99
CA GLU A 579 5.69 54.30 10.97
C GLU A 579 5.66 54.95 9.58
N GLN A 580 6.57 54.58 8.68
CA GLN A 580 6.63 55.12 7.31
C GLN A 580 5.85 54.29 6.28
N ILE A 581 5.27 53.15 6.68
CA ILE A 581 4.60 52.23 5.74
C ILE A 581 3.37 52.89 5.11
N GLU A 582 2.53 53.57 5.88
CA GLU A 582 1.36 54.25 5.29
C GLU A 582 1.78 55.44 4.42
N THR A 583 2.88 56.12 4.73
CA THR A 583 3.47 57.16 3.87
C THR A 583 3.95 56.57 2.55
N TYR A 584 4.61 55.40 2.59
CA TYR A 584 5.00 54.62 1.41
C TYR A 584 3.79 54.24 0.56
N VAL A 585 2.72 53.73 1.19
CA VAL A 585 1.48 53.36 0.51
C VAL A 585 0.87 54.57 -0.18
N LYS A 586 0.74 55.72 0.51
CA LYS A 586 0.21 56.95 -0.08
C LYS A 586 1.02 57.38 -1.30
N TRP A 587 2.34 57.44 -1.16
CA TRP A 587 3.26 57.80 -2.24
C TRP A 587 3.02 57.01 -3.54
N TYR A 588 2.76 55.71 -3.43
CA TYR A 588 2.57 54.83 -4.59
C TYR A 588 1.11 54.63 -5.02
N THR A 589 0.12 55.14 -4.28
CA THR A 589 -1.31 54.87 -4.57
C THR A 589 -2.17 56.12 -4.73
N GLU A 590 -1.77 57.28 -4.21
CA GLU A 590 -2.51 58.54 -4.36
C GLU A 590 -2.38 59.04 -5.82
N ALA A 591 -3.53 59.12 -6.51
CA ALA A 591 -3.59 59.50 -7.92
C ALA A 591 -3.08 60.94 -8.16
N ASP A 592 -3.25 61.81 -7.19
CA ASP A 592 -2.81 63.19 -7.14
C ASP A 592 -1.30 63.36 -7.02
N LEU A 593 -0.53 62.30 -6.75
CA LEU A 593 0.94 62.32 -6.85
C LEU A 593 1.43 61.90 -8.26
N THR A 594 0.57 61.24 -9.04
CA THR A 594 0.90 60.80 -10.40
C THR A 594 0.65 61.93 -11.39
N LYS A 595 1.65 62.27 -12.21
CA LYS A 595 1.52 63.29 -13.26
C LYS A 595 0.39 62.89 -14.24
N PRO A 596 -0.65 63.72 -14.42
CA PRO A 596 -1.71 63.43 -15.39
C PRO A 596 -1.17 63.31 -16.81
N GLU A 597 -1.68 62.38 -17.62
CA GLU A 597 -1.23 62.17 -19.01
C GLU A 597 -1.35 63.45 -19.87
N ASN A 598 -2.39 64.25 -19.63
CA ASN A 598 -2.65 65.49 -20.37
C ASN A 598 -1.99 66.73 -19.74
N TRP A 599 -1.03 66.57 -18.82
CA TRP A 599 -0.36 67.68 -18.16
C TRP A 599 0.64 68.37 -19.10
N ASP A 600 0.54 69.70 -19.25
CA ASP A 600 1.46 70.48 -20.08
C ASP A 600 2.88 70.37 -19.53
N GLU A 601 3.75 69.70 -20.29
CA GLU A 601 5.16 69.48 -19.93
C GLU A 601 5.92 70.77 -19.64
N LYS A 602 5.49 71.90 -20.22
CA LYS A 602 6.14 73.20 -20.01
C LYS A 602 5.96 73.72 -18.57
N LEU A 603 4.87 73.32 -17.91
CA LEU A 603 4.56 73.76 -16.56
C LEU A 603 5.44 73.05 -15.52
N GLY A 604 5.82 71.79 -15.78
CA GLY A 604 6.43 70.92 -14.78
C GLY A 604 5.39 70.37 -13.80
N TRP A 605 5.69 69.24 -13.18
CA TRP A 605 4.87 68.59 -12.17
C TRP A 605 5.68 68.55 -10.88
N TYR A 606 5.13 69.05 -9.77
CA TYR A 606 5.85 69.21 -8.49
C TYR A 606 5.09 68.61 -7.30
N GLN A 607 3.97 67.92 -7.56
CA GLN A 607 3.11 67.42 -6.47
C GLN A 607 3.80 66.34 -5.64
N ASP A 608 4.55 65.49 -6.33
CA ASP A 608 5.40 64.46 -5.75
C ASP A 608 6.58 65.09 -4.98
N ASP A 609 7.22 66.12 -5.52
CA ASP A 609 8.26 66.85 -4.79
C ASP A 609 7.74 67.50 -3.49
N TRP A 610 6.55 68.11 -3.52
CA TRP A 610 5.95 68.68 -2.33
C TRP A 610 5.58 67.63 -1.28
N PHE A 611 5.10 66.48 -1.71
CA PHE A 611 4.85 65.37 -0.79
C PHE A 611 6.12 64.96 -0.04
N LEU A 612 7.27 64.89 -0.74
CA LEU A 612 8.55 64.56 -0.11
C LEU A 612 9.06 65.68 0.81
N MET A 613 8.82 66.95 0.46
CA MET A 613 9.12 68.09 1.33
C MET A 613 8.27 68.06 2.61
N ASP A 614 7.00 67.65 2.50
CA ASP A 614 6.08 67.51 3.62
C ASP A 614 6.38 66.23 4.46
N ASN A 615 7.14 65.27 3.91
CA ASN A 615 7.53 64.00 4.56
C ASN A 615 9.06 63.73 4.46
N PRO A 616 9.91 64.58 5.07
CA PRO A 616 11.37 64.49 4.91
C PRO A 616 11.96 63.18 5.45
N ASP A 617 11.41 62.63 6.54
CA ASP A 617 11.87 61.37 7.13
C ASP A 617 11.62 60.18 6.19
N PHE A 618 10.49 60.19 5.46
CA PHE A 618 10.18 59.18 4.45
C PHE A 618 11.16 59.24 3.28
N HIS A 619 11.45 60.45 2.79
CA HIS A 619 12.41 60.66 1.71
C HIS A 619 13.81 60.15 2.09
N GLN A 620 14.26 60.45 3.31
CA GLN A 620 15.53 59.92 3.82
C GLN A 620 15.50 58.39 3.94
N THR A 621 14.40 57.83 4.44
CA THR A 621 14.20 56.37 4.56
C THR A 621 14.35 55.65 3.22
N LEU A 622 13.79 56.21 2.12
CA LEU A 622 13.93 55.61 0.79
C LEU A 622 15.38 55.55 0.31
N VAL A 623 16.20 56.54 0.65
CA VAL A 623 17.63 56.53 0.33
C VAL A 623 18.40 55.58 1.25
N ASP A 624 18.14 55.62 2.56
CA ASP A 624 18.85 54.80 3.55
C ASP A 624 18.61 53.30 3.34
N THR A 625 17.41 52.93 2.89
CA THR A 625 17.05 51.55 2.54
C THR A 625 17.46 51.14 1.12
N GLY A 626 18.17 52.02 0.40
CA GLY A 626 18.69 51.78 -0.94
C GLY A 626 17.62 51.70 -2.03
N GLN A 627 16.37 52.07 -1.76
CA GLN A 627 15.35 52.17 -2.78
C GLN A 627 15.68 53.28 -3.77
N TRP A 628 16.21 54.41 -3.27
CA TRP A 628 16.68 55.56 -4.05
C TRP A 628 18.17 55.78 -3.88
N THR A 629 18.83 56.32 -4.90
CA THR A 629 20.28 56.53 -4.91
C THR A 629 20.72 57.81 -4.22
N GLU A 630 19.88 58.85 -4.26
CA GLU A 630 20.19 60.16 -3.71
C GLU A 630 18.92 60.91 -3.29
N LEU A 631 19.07 61.86 -2.38
CA LEU A 631 17.99 62.78 -2.01
C LEU A 631 17.73 63.73 -3.18
N ARG A 632 16.46 63.92 -3.53
CA ARG A 632 16.05 64.94 -4.49
C ARG A 632 16.44 66.34 -4.02
N ASP A 633 16.96 67.14 -4.95
CA ASP A 633 17.25 68.55 -4.71
C ASP A 633 16.00 69.42 -4.89
N PHE A 634 15.44 69.86 -3.77
CA PHE A 634 14.25 70.73 -3.77
C PHE A 634 14.56 72.21 -4.03
N ALA A 635 15.81 72.62 -4.26
CA ALA A 635 16.16 74.03 -4.49
C ALA A 635 15.49 74.62 -5.74
N LYS A 636 15.08 73.78 -6.69
CA LYS A 636 14.38 74.17 -7.92
C LYS A 636 12.87 73.88 -7.88
N VAL A 637 12.34 73.47 -6.74
CA VAL A 637 10.91 73.20 -6.58
C VAL A 637 10.23 74.47 -6.05
N PRO A 638 9.31 75.10 -6.81
CA PRO A 638 8.57 76.26 -6.33
C PRO A 638 7.63 75.85 -5.19
N THR A 639 7.25 76.75 -4.27
CA THR A 639 6.20 76.44 -3.28
C THR A 639 4.83 76.28 -3.97
N LYS A 640 3.87 75.64 -3.30
CA LYS A 640 2.48 75.47 -3.78
C LYS A 640 1.88 76.81 -4.24
N GLU A 641 2.02 77.85 -3.43
CA GLU A 641 1.50 79.19 -3.71
C GLU A 641 2.20 79.87 -4.90
N VAL A 642 3.51 79.70 -5.02
CA VAL A 642 4.29 80.24 -6.14
C VAL A 642 3.92 79.53 -7.45
N PHE A 643 3.66 78.23 -7.40
CA PHE A 643 3.26 77.46 -8.57
C PHE A 643 1.85 77.81 -9.06
N GLU A 644 0.90 78.06 -8.16
CA GLU A 644 -0.42 78.57 -8.53
C GLU A 644 -0.33 79.88 -9.32
N LEU A 645 0.50 80.83 -8.85
CA LEU A 645 0.79 82.07 -9.57
C LEU A 645 1.46 81.79 -10.92
N TYR A 646 2.32 80.76 -11.00
CA TYR A 646 2.98 80.36 -12.23
C TYR A 646 2.01 79.79 -13.26
N LEU A 647 0.99 79.04 -12.85
CA LEU A 647 -0.08 78.55 -13.73
C LEU A 647 -0.83 79.73 -14.37
N VAL A 648 -1.22 80.73 -13.56
CA VAL A 648 -1.86 81.96 -14.08
C VAL A 648 -0.92 82.67 -15.06
N TYR A 649 0.35 82.86 -14.68
CA TYR A 649 1.36 83.49 -15.54
C TYR A 649 1.51 82.82 -16.90
N ASN A 650 1.48 81.48 -16.97
CA ASN A 650 1.55 80.77 -18.25
C ASN A 650 0.27 80.86 -19.08
N GLY A 651 -0.88 81.08 -18.45
CA GLY A 651 -2.13 81.39 -19.16
C GLY A 651 -2.17 82.80 -19.77
N LEU A 652 -1.35 83.73 -19.30
CA LEU A 652 -1.33 85.10 -19.81
C LEU A 652 -0.67 85.20 -21.20
N PRO A 653 -1.13 86.14 -22.07
CA PRO A 653 -0.47 86.45 -23.33
C PRO A 653 1.01 86.81 -23.15
N LEU A 654 1.85 86.36 -24.08
CA LEU A 654 3.27 86.72 -24.10
C LEU A 654 3.46 88.24 -24.20
N GLY A 655 4.56 88.74 -23.65
CA GLY A 655 4.90 90.16 -23.66
C GLY A 655 4.59 90.87 -22.34
N GLN A 656 4.00 92.06 -22.41
CA GLN A 656 3.92 92.97 -21.27
C GLN A 656 3.01 92.47 -20.15
N THR A 657 1.89 91.81 -20.46
CA THR A 657 0.95 91.29 -19.46
C THR A 657 1.63 90.32 -18.48
N ARG A 658 2.53 89.46 -18.98
CA ARG A 658 3.35 88.56 -18.15
C ARG A 658 4.36 89.33 -17.29
N ILE A 659 4.96 90.39 -17.82
CA ILE A 659 5.89 91.24 -17.07
C ILE A 659 5.14 91.96 -15.95
N ASP A 660 4.00 92.59 -16.23
CA ASP A 660 3.18 93.30 -15.25
C ASP A 660 2.72 92.34 -14.13
N TYR A 661 2.31 91.12 -14.50
CA TYR A 661 1.93 90.09 -13.53
C TYR A 661 3.10 89.65 -12.64
N ARG A 662 4.32 89.49 -13.20
CA ARG A 662 5.53 89.23 -12.40
C ARG A 662 5.89 90.40 -11.49
N THR A 663 5.73 91.63 -11.95
CA THR A 663 5.98 92.84 -11.14
C THR A 663 5.02 92.91 -9.95
N GLN A 664 3.76 92.53 -10.14
CA GLN A 664 2.74 92.51 -9.08
C GLN A 664 2.91 91.33 -8.11
N ASN A 665 3.57 90.25 -8.52
CA ASN A 665 3.73 89.03 -7.74
C ASN A 665 5.22 88.74 -7.50
N ARG A 666 5.83 89.44 -6.54
CA ARG A 666 7.28 89.32 -6.26
C ARG A 666 7.74 87.89 -6.01
N ASN A 667 6.99 87.11 -5.23
CA ASN A 667 7.31 85.70 -4.95
C ASN A 667 7.33 84.85 -6.23
N LEU A 668 6.44 85.11 -7.19
CA LEU A 668 6.46 84.48 -8.50
C LEU A 668 7.70 84.88 -9.30
N ASN A 669 8.06 86.18 -9.30
CA ASN A 669 9.28 86.63 -9.98
C ASN A 669 10.52 85.91 -9.44
N ASP A 670 10.67 85.86 -8.11
CA ASP A 670 11.83 85.25 -7.47
C ASP A 670 11.85 83.73 -7.72
N GLY A 671 10.69 83.07 -7.64
CA GLY A 671 10.54 81.66 -8.02
C GLY A 671 10.90 81.39 -9.50
N LEU A 672 10.46 82.24 -10.43
CA LEU A 672 10.79 82.11 -11.86
C LEU A 672 12.27 82.33 -12.15
N VAL A 673 12.92 83.23 -11.42
CA VAL A 673 14.36 83.47 -11.52
C VAL A 673 15.11 82.23 -11.03
N ASN A 674 14.74 81.70 -9.87
CA ASN A 674 15.42 80.56 -9.25
C ASN A 674 15.17 79.25 -10.01
N VAL A 675 13.90 78.95 -10.33
CA VAL A 675 13.48 77.67 -10.91
C VAL A 675 13.72 77.63 -12.43
N LYS A 676 13.39 78.71 -13.15
CA LYS A 676 13.45 78.75 -14.62
C LYS A 676 14.62 79.56 -15.17
N GLY A 677 15.47 80.14 -14.31
CA GLY A 677 16.63 80.92 -14.73
C GLY A 677 16.26 82.24 -15.43
N LEU A 678 15.05 82.77 -15.20
CA LEU A 678 14.67 84.05 -15.79
C LEU A 678 15.51 85.18 -15.19
N LYS A 679 15.73 86.25 -15.97
CA LYS A 679 16.38 87.46 -15.43
C LYS A 679 15.49 88.09 -14.34
N PRO A 680 16.07 88.51 -13.19
CA PRO A 680 15.37 89.32 -12.21
C PRO A 680 14.77 90.56 -12.86
N LEU A 681 13.62 91.01 -12.37
CA LEU A 681 13.01 92.28 -12.80
C LEU A 681 13.65 93.51 -12.14
N GLU A 682 14.71 93.33 -11.35
CA GLU A 682 15.45 94.44 -10.71
C GLU A 682 15.88 95.46 -11.79
N GLY A 683 15.36 96.68 -11.66
CA GLY A 683 15.51 97.79 -12.62
C GLY A 683 14.26 98.12 -13.47
N ARG A 684 13.17 97.34 -13.41
CA ARG A 684 11.87 97.70 -14.02
C ARG A 684 10.87 98.10 -12.93
N GLY A 685 10.76 99.41 -12.71
CA GLY A 685 9.95 100.02 -11.64
C GLY A 685 10.64 101.21 -10.94
N ASP A 686 11.94 101.43 -11.20
CA ASP A 686 12.56 102.71 -10.88
C ASP A 686 11.78 103.84 -11.56
N LYS A 687 11.70 105.02 -10.94
CA LYS A 687 10.96 106.19 -11.48
C LYS A 687 11.38 106.60 -12.90
N GLU A 688 12.47 106.05 -13.42
CA GLU A 688 13.01 106.26 -14.76
C GLU A 688 12.84 105.07 -15.72
N ALA A 689 12.24 103.95 -15.29
CA ALA A 689 11.98 102.81 -16.15
C ALA A 689 10.86 103.12 -17.15
N ASP A 690 11.10 102.82 -18.43
CA ASP A 690 10.12 103.02 -19.50
C ASP A 690 8.78 102.34 -19.17
N LEU A 691 7.70 103.12 -19.22
CA LEU A 691 6.33 102.66 -18.99
C LEU A 691 5.98 101.53 -19.96
N SER A 692 5.35 100.49 -19.42
CA SER A 692 4.74 99.39 -20.19
C SER A 692 3.85 99.92 -21.31
N ALA A 693 3.75 99.25 -22.46
CA ALA A 693 2.81 99.67 -23.52
C ALA A 693 1.35 99.77 -23.03
N LEU A 694 0.94 98.93 -22.06
CA LEU A 694 -0.39 99.00 -21.42
C LEU A 694 -0.48 100.11 -20.38
N GLU A 695 0.59 100.38 -19.63
CA GLU A 695 0.65 101.54 -18.73
C GLU A 695 0.73 102.86 -19.52
N GLU A 696 1.35 102.85 -20.68
CA GLU A 696 1.44 103.95 -21.62
C GLU A 696 0.08 104.15 -22.31
N ILE A 697 -0.64 103.09 -22.67
CA ILE A 697 -2.04 103.13 -23.13
C ILE A 697 -2.95 103.61 -22.00
N GLY A 698 -2.80 103.12 -20.77
CA GLY A 698 -3.60 103.54 -19.61
C GLY A 698 -3.30 104.96 -19.15
N ARG A 699 -2.06 105.42 -19.31
CA ARG A 699 -1.66 106.82 -19.12
C ARG A 699 -2.20 107.70 -20.23
N LYS A 700 -2.10 107.27 -21.50
CA LYS A 700 -2.71 107.94 -22.66
C LYS A 700 -4.24 107.99 -22.54
N ALA A 701 -4.88 106.94 -22.05
CA ALA A 701 -6.33 106.89 -21.79
C ALA A 701 -6.72 107.84 -20.65
N ARG A 702 -5.97 107.88 -19.54
CA ARG A 702 -6.19 108.85 -18.45
C ARG A 702 -5.92 110.29 -18.88
N ASP A 703 -4.94 110.52 -19.76
CA ASP A 703 -4.70 111.83 -20.37
C ASP A 703 -5.81 112.21 -21.37
N ILE A 704 -6.38 111.24 -22.09
CA ILE A 704 -7.55 111.44 -22.94
C ILE A 704 -8.80 111.72 -22.09
N GLU A 705 -9.04 111.00 -20.99
CA GLU A 705 -10.11 111.29 -20.03
C GLU A 705 -9.95 112.68 -19.41
N ARG A 706 -8.74 113.08 -19.01
CA ARG A 706 -8.47 114.45 -18.52
C ARG A 706 -8.71 115.51 -19.59
N ARG A 707 -8.34 115.24 -20.84
CA ARG A 707 -8.61 116.14 -21.97
C ARG A 707 -10.11 116.22 -22.29
N LEU A 708 -10.83 115.11 -22.24
CA LEU A 708 -12.28 115.06 -22.44
C LEU A 708 -13.04 115.72 -21.28
N ALA A 709 -12.60 115.54 -20.04
CA ALA A 709 -13.14 116.25 -18.86
C ALA A 709 -12.88 117.76 -18.92
N GLY A 710 -11.82 118.19 -19.64
CA GLY A 710 -11.55 119.60 -19.93
C GLY A 710 -12.34 120.19 -21.10
N LEU A 711 -12.90 119.36 -21.99
CA LEU A 711 -13.72 119.77 -23.14
C LEU A 711 -15.22 119.90 -22.80
N GLY A 712 -15.61 119.56 -21.58
CA GLY A 712 -16.96 119.75 -21.02
C GLY A 712 -17.12 120.99 -20.14
N ARG A 713 -16.28 122.02 -20.29
CA ARG A 713 -16.46 123.35 -19.70
C ARG A 713 -16.36 124.44 -20.76
#